data_AF-A0A6N8FGT5-F1
#
_entry.id   AF-A0A6N8FGT5-F1
#
_cell.length_a   1.000
_cell.length_b   1.000
_cell.length_c   1.000
_cell.angle_alpha   90.00
_cell.angle_beta   90.00
_cell.angle_gamma   90.00
#
_symmetry.space_group_name_H-M   'P 1'
#
loop_
_entity.id
_entity.type
_entity.pdbx_description
1 polymer ?
#
loop_
_entity_poly.entity_id
_entity_poly.type
_entity_poly.pdbx_seq_one_letter_code
_entity_poly.pdbx_strand_id
1 'polypeptide(L)'
;MLNRKWLSSFLVGLLIVSSFFPVVQAEGNPISNSRSASSNKSEPIVTVGPAGETLLANEETTQIGPGIELTGFERFDARGWLNGEVMTVDLANDAVSTDLLFPGVITDAKPVSEMAKQSGAVAGVNGDFFDINNTKAPSGTMIQSGRLLKGPQGSHTLTAGVDEQGIGKIMNIFLQGTVQLPTGEHELAALNQSSVPAGGIGLYTSVWGQAQRPNSGESVYEVVVQDGVVVAVSNQVGDGVIEEDTFILVGRDAGAEVLRELSVGDEVSVSYAPHVDGDYLMNFAVGGNVKLVENGTVPANLDDSTTAPRSAVGFSEDGQTMILAVVDGRQTDSRGMTFKELGELMKEYGAYQALNIDGGGSSTMVARMPGEADAEVVNNPSDGSERHVPNGIGIFAEAGSGELTSFAVETVLEDEYSTRVFPGLSRSFVGKGHDENYAPVDVEGVSWRALPADVGSFDENGIFYAKKSGSAVAQAQIQSAKGTLDITVLGELDRIEASQSYIGLEMGSTTSFSVNGYDKDGYTARIEARDMELEYDRTVISVEDNQDGSFTVVPEQDGGSTTIKVTVQDEVIHLPVTVGLTTVEISDFENTDGWSFTKYPSEVGASMEVVDGRNGNGIQLNYDFSTTTATRAAYLQASPLMDLPGDVQKLGLWVHGDGNGAWLRTVIEDATGTRYTLTLANQVNWTGWKYVETTIPDGIQYPAKLWRIYPVETNRNNQYTGQLIFDDLTVKVPPEIEDSEAKASTPDPIIAQNAVIEEGRWKFAVLNDTQFVALSPNSQQVQMAREALQQIVAEEPEFLVINGDLVDTAWEEDFEFAKQVLEEEVGDAFPIYYTPGNHEIVGSGSLDNFLDVFGENRYSFDHKGTRFVLLDSSTGSFRTSDFDQLIELKESLNDAATDPLIKNVVVFGHHPTRDPLPTNNSQLSDRKEAKLLENWLTEFREASNGKGAIYISGHAHNIGLERVEGVPYMVTGSAGKAPYGSPGNGGFYAWTMFGVDPTPIPEHAFGPDQAAAPSNARGKEWIQAEVKPILESITIDAPEHLTVGETVEVSAVGHQAGNLDFPLSYPASVIWQGSDDVFVGAGDALERAKKSNKYRAVYNFLTGELTALRSGGISLKVIANNEEVEQEIIID
;
A
#
# COMPACT_ATOMS: atom_id res chain seq x y z
N MET A 1 49.19 -7.97 41.88
CA MET A 1 50.66 -7.91 41.66
C MET A 1 50.88 -8.02 40.14
N LEU A 2 51.76 -7.28 39.47
CA LEU A 2 52.64 -6.18 39.89
C LEU A 2 51.97 -4.80 39.74
N ASN A 3 52.71 -3.68 39.79
CA ASN A 3 52.16 -2.31 39.78
C ASN A 3 53.22 -1.27 39.32
N ARG A 4 52.77 -0.16 38.71
CA ARG A 4 53.49 1.09 38.35
C ARG A 4 54.56 1.03 37.24
N LYS A 5 55.02 2.15 36.62
CA LYS A 5 54.45 3.45 36.13
C LYS A 5 55.63 4.44 35.89
N TRP A 6 55.44 5.45 35.01
CA TRP A 6 56.13 6.78 34.97
C TRP A 6 57.57 6.87 34.39
N LEU A 7 58.02 7.99 33.77
CA LEU A 7 57.37 9.16 33.08
C LEU A 7 58.44 10.06 32.37
N SER A 8 57.99 11.16 31.72
CA SER A 8 58.67 12.46 31.43
C SER A 8 59.66 12.55 30.23
N SER A 9 59.82 13.65 29.48
CA SER A 9 59.09 14.94 29.21
C SER A 9 59.70 15.59 27.92
N PHE A 10 59.61 16.86 27.47
CA PHE A 10 59.25 18.23 27.95
C PHE A 10 58.93 19.09 26.65
N LEU A 11 57.82 19.86 26.55
CA LEU A 11 57.71 21.36 26.59
C LEU A 11 58.59 22.18 25.57
N VAL A 12 58.26 23.37 25.03
CA VAL A 12 57.53 24.58 25.52
C VAL A 12 56.91 25.46 24.38
N GLY A 13 55.73 26.07 24.60
CA GLY A 13 55.36 27.47 24.18
C GLY A 13 54.84 27.76 22.74
N LEU A 14 54.08 28.85 22.47
CA LEU A 14 53.60 29.98 23.32
C LEU A 14 52.32 30.66 22.74
N LEU A 15 51.66 31.53 23.53
CA LEU A 15 50.48 32.40 23.23
C LEU A 15 50.74 33.45 22.08
N ILE A 16 49.80 34.26 21.53
CA ILE A 16 48.76 35.09 22.20
C ILE A 16 47.75 35.83 21.23
N VAL A 17 46.46 35.97 21.64
CA VAL A 17 45.51 37.11 21.43
C VAL A 17 44.81 37.49 20.08
N SER A 18 43.47 37.32 20.08
CA SER A 18 42.31 38.16 19.62
C SER A 18 41.97 38.55 18.14
N SER A 19 40.75 38.14 17.75
CA SER A 19 39.63 38.93 17.14
C SER A 19 39.78 39.74 15.84
N PHE A 20 38.87 39.51 14.88
CA PHE A 20 37.91 40.51 14.35
C PHE A 20 36.86 39.86 13.42
N PHE A 21 35.57 40.25 13.54
CA PHE A 21 34.56 40.04 12.50
C PHE A 21 34.73 41.06 11.36
N PRO A 22 34.18 40.78 10.16
CA PRO A 22 33.18 41.70 9.64
C PRO A 22 31.92 41.01 9.07
N VAL A 23 30.77 41.64 9.28
CA VAL A 23 29.49 41.33 8.60
C VAL A 23 29.24 42.37 7.52
N VAL A 24 29.05 41.92 6.28
CA VAL A 24 28.52 42.68 5.11
C VAL A 24 27.97 41.65 4.12
N GLN A 25 26.82 41.78 3.46
CA GLN A 25 25.54 42.49 3.68
C GLN A 25 24.57 41.94 2.63
N ALA A 26 23.29 41.73 2.96
CA ALA A 26 22.32 41.12 2.03
C ALA A 26 21.69 42.11 1.04
N GLU A 27 21.76 41.79 -0.26
CA GLU A 27 20.90 42.29 -1.35
C GLU A 27 20.73 41.13 -2.37
N GLY A 28 19.53 40.71 -2.78
CA GLY A 28 18.18 41.07 -2.30
C GLY A 28 17.14 40.05 -2.77
N ASN A 29 16.05 39.90 -2.01
CA ASN A 29 15.03 38.85 -2.20
C ASN A 29 13.70 39.45 -2.72
N PRO A 30 13.03 38.83 -3.72
CA PRO A 30 11.67 39.14 -4.11
C PRO A 30 10.65 38.02 -3.77
N ILE A 31 10.48 37.67 -2.49
CA ILE A 31 9.26 36.97 -2.04
C ILE A 31 8.07 37.95 -2.16
N SER A 32 7.03 37.56 -2.90
CA SER A 32 5.61 37.67 -2.48
C SER A 32 4.64 37.35 -3.63
N ASN A 33 3.75 36.38 -3.42
CA ASN A 33 2.31 36.62 -3.20
C ASN A 33 1.47 35.33 -3.28
N SER A 34 1.29 34.65 -2.16
CA SER A 34 -0.03 34.50 -1.50
C SER A 34 0.06 33.57 -0.29
N ARG A 35 -0.75 33.85 0.75
CA ARG A 35 -1.08 32.93 1.85
C ARG A 35 -2.58 32.65 1.76
N SER A 36 -3.00 31.38 1.83
CA SER A 36 -4.21 30.96 2.56
C SER A 36 -4.46 29.45 2.42
N ALA A 37 -4.34 28.73 3.53
CA ALA A 37 -5.09 27.54 3.97
C ALA A 37 -5.46 26.39 3.00
N SER A 38 -5.40 25.18 3.56
CA SER A 38 -6.03 23.93 3.11
C SER A 38 -5.32 23.13 2.01
N SER A 39 -4.97 21.89 2.38
CA SER A 39 -5.13 20.67 1.57
C SER A 39 -4.85 20.77 0.06
N ASN A 40 -3.58 20.68 -0.35
CA ASN A 40 -3.28 19.96 -1.59
C ASN A 40 -1.88 19.35 -1.59
N LYS A 41 -1.76 18.26 -2.36
CA LYS A 41 -0.57 17.46 -2.58
C LYS A 41 0.56 18.30 -3.18
N SER A 42 1.63 18.48 -2.41
CA SER A 42 3.00 18.40 -2.91
C SER A 42 3.63 17.21 -2.21
N GLU A 43 4.26 16.31 -2.96
CA GLU A 43 5.10 15.25 -2.39
C GLU A 43 6.17 15.89 -1.48
N PRO A 44 6.59 15.22 -0.39
CA PRO A 44 7.74 15.69 0.38
C PRO A 44 8.95 15.80 -0.54
N ILE A 45 9.83 16.77 -0.30
CA ILE A 45 11.03 16.96 -1.13
C ILE A 45 11.97 15.77 -0.86
N VAL A 46 11.87 14.73 -1.71
CA VAL A 46 12.59 13.47 -1.55
C VAL A 46 14.09 13.73 -1.62
N THR A 47 14.70 13.82 -0.43
CA THR A 47 16.15 13.89 -0.28
C THR A 47 16.67 12.47 -0.38
N VAL A 48 16.83 12.00 -1.62
CA VAL A 48 17.24 10.61 -1.92
C VAL A 48 18.55 10.29 -1.19
N GLY A 49 18.47 9.32 -0.27
CA GLY A 49 19.61 8.79 0.50
C GLY A 49 20.68 8.15 -0.38
N PRO A 50 21.80 7.70 0.22
CA PRO A 50 22.91 7.12 -0.53
C PRO A 50 22.47 5.87 -1.31
N ALA A 51 22.72 5.87 -2.63
CA ALA A 51 22.39 4.73 -3.47
C ALA A 51 23.37 3.56 -3.23
N GLY A 52 22.86 2.41 -2.80
CA GLY A 52 23.64 1.16 -2.70
C GLY A 52 23.11 0.12 -1.72
N GLU A 53 22.27 0.50 -0.76
CA GLU A 53 21.71 -0.42 0.24
C GLU A 53 20.20 -0.57 0.05
N THR A 54 19.73 -1.82 0.11
CA THR A 54 18.37 -2.23 -0.26
C THR A 54 17.91 -3.31 0.70
N LEU A 55 16.71 -3.14 1.25
CA LEU A 55 16.05 -4.11 2.11
C LEU A 55 15.34 -5.15 1.23
N LEU A 56 15.52 -6.43 1.57
CA LEU A 56 14.72 -7.51 1.01
C LEU A 56 13.46 -7.65 1.87
N ALA A 57 12.28 -7.49 1.26
CA ALA A 57 10.99 -7.60 1.93
C ALA A 57 10.36 -8.99 1.70
N ASN A 58 10.49 -9.54 0.50
CA ASN A 58 10.16 -10.93 0.17
C ASN A 58 11.09 -11.47 -0.92
N GLU A 59 11.36 -12.77 -0.92
CA GLU A 59 12.06 -13.48 -2.00
C GLU A 59 11.66 -14.97 -1.97
N GLU A 60 11.08 -15.46 -3.07
CA GLU A 60 10.61 -16.85 -3.20
C GLU A 60 11.15 -17.49 -4.47
N THR A 61 11.75 -18.69 -4.34
CA THR A 61 12.32 -19.45 -5.47
C THR A 61 11.57 -20.74 -5.71
N THR A 62 10.92 -20.85 -6.87
CA THR A 62 10.21 -22.05 -7.34
C THR A 62 10.98 -22.74 -8.45
N GLN A 63 11.22 -24.04 -8.31
CA GLN A 63 11.77 -24.86 -9.40
C GLN A 63 10.65 -25.23 -10.38
N ILE A 64 10.69 -24.64 -11.58
CA ILE A 64 9.67 -24.83 -12.64
C ILE A 64 10.07 -25.87 -13.69
N GLY A 65 11.31 -26.37 -13.64
CA GLY A 65 11.81 -27.40 -14.56
C GLY A 65 13.16 -28.00 -14.16
N PRO A 66 13.67 -28.99 -14.93
CA PRO A 66 15.00 -29.56 -14.68
C PRO A 66 16.09 -28.51 -14.87
N GLY A 67 16.71 -28.03 -13.79
CA GLY A 67 17.70 -26.95 -13.88
C GLY A 67 17.13 -25.60 -14.32
N ILE A 68 15.84 -25.35 -14.04
CA ILE A 68 15.16 -24.06 -14.27
C ILE A 68 14.52 -23.62 -12.96
N GLU A 69 15.02 -22.51 -12.41
CA GLU A 69 14.54 -21.91 -11.16
C GLU A 69 14.03 -20.49 -11.44
N LEU A 70 12.85 -20.16 -10.94
CA LEU A 70 12.23 -18.83 -10.99
C LEU A 70 12.24 -18.24 -9.58
N THR A 71 12.85 -17.07 -9.41
CA THR A 71 12.86 -16.30 -8.15
C THR A 71 12.08 -15.01 -8.31
N GLY A 72 10.97 -14.86 -7.60
CA GLY A 72 10.27 -13.58 -7.44
C GLY A 72 10.83 -12.81 -6.24
N PHE A 73 11.01 -11.49 -6.36
CA PHE A 73 11.52 -10.66 -5.28
C PHE A 73 10.70 -9.38 -5.07
N GLU A 74 10.63 -8.94 -3.82
CA GLU A 74 10.20 -7.59 -3.43
C GLU A 74 11.30 -6.92 -2.59
N ARG A 75 11.74 -5.75 -3.04
CA ARG A 75 12.88 -5.00 -2.49
C ARG A 75 12.47 -3.54 -2.24
N PHE A 76 13.07 -2.92 -1.22
CA PHE A 76 12.78 -1.55 -0.79
C PHE A 76 14.07 -0.76 -0.55
N ASP A 77 14.18 0.43 -1.13
CA ASP A 77 15.31 1.34 -0.91
C ASP A 77 14.86 2.80 -0.77
N ALA A 78 15.80 3.72 -0.52
CA ALA A 78 15.53 5.15 -0.38
C ALA A 78 14.77 5.79 -1.58
N ARG A 79 14.89 5.21 -2.78
CA ARG A 79 14.18 5.66 -4.00
C ARG A 79 12.77 5.04 -4.11
N GLY A 80 12.48 3.95 -3.40
CA GLY A 80 11.15 3.32 -3.29
C GLY A 80 11.15 1.80 -3.49
N TRP A 81 9.97 1.24 -3.73
CA TRP A 81 9.75 -0.20 -3.95
C TRP A 81 10.23 -0.69 -5.32
N LEU A 82 10.66 -1.95 -5.36
CA LEU A 82 11.17 -2.66 -6.53
C LEU A 82 10.69 -4.11 -6.50
N ASN A 83 9.80 -4.45 -7.43
CA ASN A 83 9.31 -5.81 -7.65
C ASN A 83 9.83 -6.35 -8.99
N GLY A 84 10.10 -7.64 -9.06
CA GLY A 84 10.55 -8.31 -10.28
C GLY A 84 10.92 -9.78 -10.07
N GLU A 85 11.36 -10.40 -11.16
CA GLU A 85 11.58 -11.84 -11.27
C GLU A 85 12.92 -12.12 -11.93
N VAL A 86 13.68 -13.06 -11.39
CA VAL A 86 14.90 -13.57 -11.99
C VAL A 86 14.78 -15.07 -12.22
N MET A 87 14.97 -15.50 -13.46
CA MET A 87 15.01 -16.91 -13.84
C MET A 87 16.44 -17.33 -14.12
N THR A 88 16.88 -18.43 -13.49
CA THR A 88 18.17 -19.07 -13.79
C THR A 88 17.94 -20.39 -14.53
N VAL A 89 18.78 -20.65 -15.52
CA VAL A 89 18.63 -21.74 -16.49
C VAL A 89 19.98 -22.42 -16.71
N ASP A 90 20.10 -23.69 -16.33
CA ASP A 90 21.27 -24.52 -16.59
C ASP A 90 21.30 -25.00 -18.06
N LEU A 91 22.14 -24.36 -18.87
CA LEU A 91 22.38 -24.72 -20.27
C LEU A 91 23.32 -25.93 -20.43
N ALA A 92 23.94 -26.43 -19.35
CA ALA A 92 24.69 -27.68 -19.36
C ALA A 92 23.82 -28.92 -19.08
N ASN A 93 22.53 -28.73 -18.77
CA ASN A 93 21.56 -29.79 -18.63
C ASN A 93 21.03 -30.23 -20.01
N ASP A 94 21.34 -31.46 -20.43
CA ASP A 94 20.88 -32.03 -21.72
C ASP A 94 19.34 -31.99 -21.91
N ALA A 95 18.56 -31.89 -20.81
CA ALA A 95 17.10 -31.78 -20.83
C ALA A 95 16.57 -30.35 -21.04
N VAL A 96 17.44 -29.34 -21.18
CA VAL A 96 17.09 -27.93 -21.36
C VAL A 96 17.57 -27.44 -22.73
N SER A 97 16.75 -26.64 -23.41
CA SER A 97 17.14 -25.95 -24.63
C SER A 97 16.50 -24.56 -24.72
N THR A 98 17.08 -23.71 -25.56
CA THR A 98 16.65 -22.31 -25.72
C THR A 98 16.60 -21.93 -27.20
N ASP A 99 15.52 -21.25 -27.60
CA ASP A 99 15.32 -20.74 -28.96
C ASP A 99 14.46 -19.46 -28.94
N LEU A 100 14.33 -18.79 -30.08
CA LEU A 100 13.61 -17.53 -30.22
C LEU A 100 12.08 -17.75 -30.18
N LEU A 101 11.38 -17.10 -29.25
CA LEU A 101 9.94 -16.90 -29.33
C LEU A 101 9.65 -15.91 -30.46
N PHE A 102 8.78 -16.28 -31.40
CA PHE A 102 8.55 -15.54 -32.64
C PHE A 102 7.18 -15.90 -33.22
N PRO A 103 6.31 -14.94 -33.61
CA PRO A 103 4.97 -15.24 -34.15
C PRO A 103 4.97 -15.81 -35.58
N GLY A 104 6.14 -16.15 -36.14
CA GLY A 104 6.33 -16.65 -37.50
C GLY A 104 6.47 -15.55 -38.57
N VAL A 105 6.20 -14.28 -38.21
CA VAL A 105 6.21 -13.13 -39.11
C VAL A 105 6.94 -11.94 -38.46
N ILE A 106 7.92 -11.38 -39.17
CA ILE A 106 8.79 -10.30 -38.68
C ILE A 106 8.03 -8.99 -38.46
N THR A 107 7.03 -8.69 -39.30
CA THR A 107 6.17 -7.50 -39.14
C THR A 107 4.90 -7.77 -38.34
N ASP A 108 4.94 -8.72 -37.40
CA ASP A 108 3.86 -8.98 -36.47
C ASP A 108 4.37 -9.06 -35.02
N ALA A 109 3.45 -9.01 -34.05
CA ALA A 109 3.74 -8.98 -32.62
C ALA A 109 2.57 -9.53 -31.83
N LYS A 110 2.87 -10.32 -30.80
CA LYS A 110 1.94 -11.06 -29.94
C LYS A 110 2.36 -10.96 -28.47
N PRO A 111 1.47 -11.28 -27.51
CA PRO A 111 1.88 -11.54 -26.13
C PRO A 111 2.99 -12.61 -26.06
N VAL A 112 3.90 -12.51 -25.09
CA VAL A 112 4.93 -13.52 -24.78
C VAL A 112 4.27 -14.82 -24.34
N SER A 113 3.22 -14.76 -23.52
CA SER A 113 2.39 -15.90 -23.11
C SER A 113 1.84 -16.67 -24.32
N GLU A 114 1.25 -15.96 -25.29
CA GLU A 114 0.79 -16.53 -26.55
C GLU A 114 1.93 -17.23 -27.33
N MET A 115 3.12 -16.62 -27.40
CA MET A 115 4.24 -17.21 -28.12
C MET A 115 4.84 -18.43 -27.41
N ALA A 116 4.94 -18.40 -26.08
CA ALA A 116 5.38 -19.53 -25.28
C ALA A 116 4.43 -20.73 -25.46
N LYS A 117 3.11 -20.49 -25.29
CA LYS A 117 2.04 -21.47 -25.50
C LYS A 117 1.99 -22.02 -26.94
N GLN A 118 2.23 -21.18 -27.95
CA GLN A 118 2.24 -21.60 -29.36
C GLN A 118 3.50 -22.38 -29.76
N SER A 119 4.60 -22.25 -29.03
CA SER A 119 5.87 -22.97 -29.27
C SER A 119 6.07 -24.18 -28.36
N GLY A 120 5.35 -24.27 -27.24
CA GLY A 120 5.57 -25.29 -26.21
C GLY A 120 6.71 -24.96 -25.24
N ALA A 121 7.07 -23.68 -25.11
CA ALA A 121 8.04 -23.23 -24.12
C ALA A 121 7.47 -23.37 -22.70
N VAL A 122 8.31 -23.82 -21.76
CA VAL A 122 7.94 -23.91 -20.33
C VAL A 122 8.11 -22.58 -19.61
N ALA A 123 8.88 -21.66 -20.20
CA ALA A 123 9.05 -20.29 -19.74
C ALA A 123 9.54 -19.38 -20.88
N GLY A 124 9.51 -18.07 -20.67
CA GLY A 124 10.14 -17.11 -21.57
C GLY A 124 10.11 -15.67 -21.07
N VAL A 125 10.80 -14.80 -21.80
CA VAL A 125 10.82 -13.35 -21.57
C VAL A 125 10.69 -12.61 -22.91
N ASN A 126 10.19 -11.38 -22.88
CA ASN A 126 10.19 -10.48 -24.03
C ASN A 126 11.61 -10.26 -24.61
N GLY A 127 11.69 -9.86 -25.88
CA GLY A 127 12.94 -9.77 -26.62
C GLY A 127 13.38 -8.35 -26.98
N ASP A 128 13.67 -8.17 -28.26
CA ASP A 128 14.40 -7.07 -28.87
C ASP A 128 13.55 -5.80 -29.07
N PHE A 129 14.23 -4.65 -29.13
CA PHE A 129 13.63 -3.34 -29.44
C PHE A 129 13.02 -3.36 -30.84
N PHE A 130 11.92 -2.64 -31.08
CA PHE A 130 11.20 -2.76 -32.34
C PHE A 130 10.53 -1.48 -32.85
N ASP A 131 10.16 -1.48 -34.14
CA ASP A 131 9.47 -0.39 -34.84
C ASP A 131 7.98 -0.34 -34.48
N ILE A 132 7.71 -0.19 -33.18
CA ILE A 132 6.40 -0.33 -32.51
C ILE A 132 5.27 0.51 -33.11
N ASN A 133 5.58 1.67 -33.70
CA ASN A 133 4.59 2.60 -34.25
C ASN A 133 4.34 2.42 -35.76
N ASN A 134 4.98 1.45 -36.43
CA ASN A 134 4.94 1.31 -37.89
C ASN A 134 5.00 -0.15 -38.37
N THR A 135 6.18 -0.74 -38.58
CA THR A 135 6.29 -2.12 -39.10
C THR A 135 6.18 -3.22 -38.05
N LYS A 136 6.22 -2.91 -36.74
CA LYS A 136 6.48 -3.84 -35.63
C LYS A 136 7.82 -4.58 -35.69
N ALA A 137 8.62 -4.43 -36.76
CA ALA A 137 9.80 -5.26 -36.96
C ALA A 137 10.88 -5.01 -35.89
N PRO A 138 11.57 -6.06 -35.38
CA PRO A 138 12.66 -5.91 -34.43
C PRO A 138 13.84 -5.08 -34.97
N SER A 139 14.75 -4.69 -34.10
CA SER A 139 15.88 -3.82 -34.41
C SER A 139 17.14 -4.65 -34.69
N GLY A 140 17.49 -5.56 -33.80
CA GLY A 140 18.68 -6.40 -33.91
C GLY A 140 18.60 -7.54 -34.91
N THR A 141 19.52 -8.48 -34.72
CA THR A 141 19.60 -9.76 -35.43
C THR A 141 18.57 -10.74 -34.86
N MET A 142 17.97 -11.58 -35.71
CA MET A 142 17.18 -12.74 -35.27
C MET A 142 17.76 -14.01 -35.89
N ILE A 143 18.17 -14.94 -35.04
CA ILE A 143 18.49 -16.32 -35.41
C ILE A 143 17.55 -17.23 -34.63
N GLN A 144 16.95 -18.20 -35.31
CA GLN A 144 16.08 -19.23 -34.73
C GLN A 144 16.49 -20.59 -35.32
N SER A 145 16.70 -21.60 -34.48
CA SER A 145 17.14 -22.95 -34.88
C SER A 145 18.30 -22.96 -35.90
N GLY A 146 19.32 -22.12 -35.69
CA GLY A 146 20.50 -21.93 -36.54
C GLY A 146 20.28 -21.08 -37.81
N ARG A 147 19.03 -20.72 -38.15
CA ARG A 147 18.69 -19.94 -39.34
C ARG A 147 18.65 -18.45 -39.04
N LEU A 148 19.45 -17.66 -39.76
CA LEU A 148 19.33 -16.20 -39.78
C LEU A 148 18.00 -15.81 -40.46
N LEU A 149 17.05 -15.30 -39.68
CA LEU A 149 15.78 -14.78 -40.18
C LEU A 149 15.89 -13.30 -40.58
N LYS A 150 16.72 -12.53 -39.86
CA LYS A 150 16.81 -11.07 -40.01
C LYS A 150 18.17 -10.54 -39.59
N GLY A 151 18.69 -9.58 -40.36
CA GLY A 151 19.92 -8.85 -40.04
C GLY A 151 19.70 -7.59 -39.19
N PRO A 152 20.78 -7.04 -38.59
CA PRO A 152 20.72 -5.92 -37.65
C PRO A 152 20.41 -4.57 -38.31
N GLN A 153 19.51 -3.79 -37.70
CA GLN A 153 19.07 -2.49 -38.19
C GLN A 153 20.06 -1.39 -37.79
N GLY A 154 20.93 -1.02 -38.73
CA GLY A 154 21.94 0.02 -38.52
C GLY A 154 22.99 -0.40 -37.50
N SER A 155 22.97 0.19 -36.30
CA SER A 155 23.92 -0.09 -35.23
C SER A 155 23.43 -1.09 -34.17
N HIS A 156 22.23 -1.67 -34.32
CA HIS A 156 21.71 -2.72 -33.41
C HIS A 156 22.36 -4.08 -33.70
N THR A 157 23.69 -4.16 -33.60
CA THR A 157 24.46 -5.38 -33.82
C THR A 157 24.68 -6.16 -32.51
N LEU A 158 24.55 -5.50 -31.36
CA LEU A 158 24.74 -6.10 -30.05
C LEU A 158 23.59 -7.09 -29.76
N THR A 159 23.97 -8.33 -29.49
CA THR A 159 23.07 -9.49 -29.53
C THR A 159 23.44 -10.45 -28.40
N ALA A 160 22.44 -11.05 -27.75
CA ALA A 160 22.60 -12.19 -26.84
C ALA A 160 22.10 -13.47 -27.54
N GLY A 161 22.72 -14.60 -27.25
CA GLY A 161 22.32 -15.88 -27.82
C GLY A 161 23.07 -17.06 -27.22
N VAL A 162 22.68 -18.26 -27.61
CA VAL A 162 23.31 -19.53 -27.22
C VAL A 162 23.78 -20.25 -28.48
N ASP A 163 25.01 -20.76 -28.45
CA ASP A 163 25.60 -21.48 -29.57
C ASP A 163 25.16 -22.95 -29.68
N GLU A 164 25.48 -23.60 -30.80
CA GLU A 164 25.25 -25.04 -31.05
C GLU A 164 25.95 -25.98 -30.03
N GLN A 165 26.66 -25.44 -29.03
CA GLN A 165 27.30 -26.20 -27.94
C GLN A 165 26.64 -25.92 -26.57
N GLY A 166 25.54 -25.16 -26.53
CA GLY A 166 24.85 -24.79 -25.29
C GLY A 166 25.52 -23.65 -24.52
N ILE A 167 26.47 -22.91 -25.14
CA ILE A 167 27.19 -21.84 -24.45
C ILE A 167 26.58 -20.47 -24.78
N GLY A 168 26.07 -19.79 -23.76
CA GLY A 168 25.51 -18.46 -23.84
C GLY A 168 26.56 -17.34 -23.91
N LYS A 169 26.37 -16.36 -24.82
CA LYS A 169 27.32 -15.25 -25.05
C LYS A 169 26.62 -13.97 -25.49
N ILE A 170 27.24 -12.82 -25.18
CA ILE A 170 26.86 -11.50 -25.71
C ILE A 170 27.96 -10.99 -26.66
N MET A 171 27.60 -10.72 -27.91
CA MET A 171 28.53 -10.27 -28.95
C MET A 171 27.87 -9.38 -30.01
N ASN A 172 28.67 -8.85 -30.94
CA ASN A 172 28.14 -8.20 -32.14
C ASN A 172 27.92 -9.23 -33.23
N ILE A 173 26.71 -9.28 -33.80
CA ILE A 173 26.40 -10.04 -35.01
C ILE A 173 26.09 -9.07 -36.14
N PHE A 174 26.74 -9.25 -37.28
CA PHE A 174 26.57 -8.48 -38.51
C PHE A 174 25.91 -9.34 -39.60
N LEU A 175 25.33 -8.71 -40.61
CA LEU A 175 24.93 -9.39 -41.84
C LEU A 175 26.14 -9.47 -42.80
N GLN A 176 26.49 -10.67 -43.25
CA GLN A 176 27.35 -10.86 -44.42
C GLN A 176 26.51 -11.49 -45.53
N GLY A 177 26.36 -10.81 -46.66
CA GLY A 177 25.61 -11.36 -47.79
C GLY A 177 25.94 -10.72 -49.12
N THR A 178 25.60 -11.44 -50.19
CA THR A 178 25.80 -11.02 -51.57
C THR A 178 24.57 -11.32 -52.43
N VAL A 179 24.38 -10.49 -53.45
CA VAL A 179 23.38 -10.63 -54.50
C VAL A 179 24.14 -10.82 -55.82
N GLN A 180 23.99 -11.99 -56.44
CA GLN A 180 24.55 -12.27 -57.76
C GLN A 180 23.51 -11.94 -58.82
N LEU A 181 23.80 -10.91 -59.61
CA LEU A 181 23.02 -10.45 -60.76
C LEU A 181 23.74 -10.85 -62.07
N PRO A 182 23.07 -10.81 -63.24
CA PRO A 182 23.72 -11.00 -64.54
C PRO A 182 24.81 -9.95 -64.85
N THR A 183 24.76 -8.79 -64.20
CA THR A 183 25.66 -7.65 -64.39
C THR A 183 26.88 -7.68 -63.44
N GLY A 184 26.78 -8.35 -62.30
CA GLY A 184 27.86 -8.42 -61.30
C GLY A 184 27.44 -9.05 -59.98
N GLU A 185 28.43 -9.22 -59.09
CA GLU A 185 28.20 -9.53 -57.68
C GLU A 185 28.08 -8.21 -56.90
N HIS A 186 27.07 -8.09 -56.05
CA HIS A 186 26.77 -6.90 -55.25
C HIS A 186 26.60 -7.27 -53.77
N GLU A 187 26.86 -6.32 -52.87
CA GLU A 187 26.65 -6.49 -51.42
C GLU A 187 25.17 -6.52 -51.06
N LEU A 188 24.76 -7.44 -50.20
CA LEU A 188 23.43 -7.44 -49.58
C LEU A 188 23.47 -6.63 -48.27
N ALA A 189 22.95 -5.40 -48.32
CA ALA A 189 23.05 -4.45 -47.23
C ALA A 189 21.98 -4.62 -46.12
N ALA A 190 20.92 -5.39 -46.39
CA ALA A 190 19.84 -5.64 -45.43
C ALA A 190 19.12 -6.98 -45.69
N LEU A 191 18.64 -7.62 -44.62
CA LEU A 191 17.80 -8.83 -44.65
C LEU A 191 16.62 -8.62 -43.70
N ASN A 192 15.40 -8.56 -44.25
CA ASN A 192 14.13 -8.35 -43.54
C ASN A 192 14.19 -7.16 -42.55
N GLN A 193 14.54 -5.97 -43.04
CA GLN A 193 14.76 -4.76 -42.23
C GLN A 193 13.69 -3.69 -42.46
N SER A 194 13.35 -2.91 -41.42
CA SER A 194 12.43 -1.77 -41.50
C SER A 194 13.03 -0.53 -42.18
N SER A 195 14.35 -0.50 -42.43
CA SER A 195 14.96 0.39 -43.41
C SER A 195 16.15 -0.24 -44.15
N VAL A 196 16.25 0.04 -45.46
CA VAL A 196 17.43 -0.30 -46.27
C VAL A 196 18.49 0.82 -46.16
N PRO A 197 19.78 0.51 -45.93
CA PRO A 197 20.86 1.50 -45.93
C PRO A 197 20.95 2.32 -47.22
N ALA A 198 21.38 3.58 -47.12
CA ALA A 198 21.48 4.49 -48.26
C ALA A 198 22.46 3.97 -49.32
N GLY A 199 21.96 3.79 -50.55
CA GLY A 199 22.70 3.18 -51.66
C GLY A 199 22.70 1.65 -51.68
N GLY A 200 22.11 0.98 -50.69
CA GLY A 200 22.12 -0.47 -50.55
C GLY A 200 21.00 -1.21 -51.29
N ILE A 201 21.09 -2.54 -51.25
CA ILE A 201 20.05 -3.48 -51.66
C ILE A 201 19.62 -4.27 -50.42
N GLY A 202 18.32 -4.34 -50.14
CA GLY A 202 17.73 -5.17 -49.09
C GLY A 202 16.96 -6.37 -49.65
N LEU A 203 16.99 -7.49 -48.94
CA LEU A 203 16.29 -8.73 -49.25
C LEU A 203 15.12 -8.94 -48.29
N TYR A 204 13.96 -9.28 -48.85
CA TYR A 204 12.72 -9.59 -48.14
C TYR A 204 12.24 -10.98 -48.55
N THR A 205 11.96 -11.82 -47.55
CA THR A 205 11.57 -13.23 -47.73
C THR A 205 10.16 -13.47 -47.19
N SER A 206 9.61 -14.68 -47.37
CA SER A 206 8.34 -15.15 -46.79
C SER A 206 8.05 -14.66 -45.37
N VAL A 207 9.01 -14.82 -44.45
CA VAL A 207 8.90 -14.38 -43.05
C VAL A 207 8.80 -12.86 -42.81
N TRP A 208 8.87 -12.00 -43.84
CA TRP A 208 8.67 -10.56 -43.67
C TRP A 208 7.27 -10.24 -43.12
N GLY A 209 6.22 -10.70 -43.81
CA GLY A 209 4.84 -10.39 -43.48
C GLY A 209 4.17 -9.43 -44.47
N GLN A 210 3.11 -8.75 -44.02
CA GLN A 210 2.25 -7.91 -44.87
C GLN A 210 2.64 -6.43 -44.89
N ALA A 211 3.46 -5.95 -43.95
CA ALA A 211 3.75 -4.52 -43.85
C ALA A 211 4.51 -3.99 -45.08
N GLN A 212 4.31 -2.70 -45.39
CA GLN A 212 4.98 -2.06 -46.52
C GLN A 212 6.50 -2.16 -46.36
N ARG A 213 7.19 -2.67 -47.40
CA ARG A 213 8.65 -2.74 -47.44
C ARG A 213 9.24 -1.32 -47.52
N PRO A 214 10.49 -1.07 -47.07
CA PRO A 214 10.95 0.29 -46.84
C PRO A 214 11.07 1.14 -48.11
N ASN A 215 10.28 2.21 -48.16
CA ASN A 215 10.15 3.09 -49.32
C ASN A 215 10.90 4.44 -49.12
N SER A 216 12.03 4.41 -48.42
CA SER A 216 12.79 5.61 -48.01
C SER A 216 14.04 5.84 -48.87
N GLY A 217 14.01 6.88 -49.72
CA GLY A 217 15.13 7.28 -50.58
C GLY A 217 14.75 8.42 -51.52
N GLU A 218 15.70 8.91 -52.33
CA GLU A 218 15.40 9.72 -53.51
C GLU A 218 14.99 8.84 -54.71
N SER A 219 15.49 7.60 -54.73
CA SER A 219 15.25 6.61 -55.78
C SER A 219 15.01 5.23 -55.14
N VAL A 220 13.99 4.52 -55.60
CA VAL A 220 13.66 3.15 -55.15
C VAL A 220 13.37 2.24 -56.33
N TYR A 221 13.64 0.94 -56.17
CA TYR A 221 13.24 -0.09 -57.13
C TYR A 221 12.98 -1.42 -56.42
N GLU A 222 11.87 -2.08 -56.75
CA GLU A 222 11.48 -3.38 -56.21
C GLU A 222 11.54 -4.44 -57.33
N VAL A 223 12.13 -5.60 -57.02
CA VAL A 223 12.30 -6.73 -57.95
C VAL A 223 11.83 -8.00 -57.25
N VAL A 224 10.84 -8.69 -57.83
CA VAL A 224 10.29 -9.95 -57.33
C VAL A 224 10.95 -11.10 -58.08
N VAL A 225 11.51 -12.06 -57.34
CA VAL A 225 12.25 -13.22 -57.85
C VAL A 225 11.57 -14.49 -57.33
N GLN A 226 11.18 -15.39 -58.22
CA GLN A 226 10.55 -16.69 -57.89
C GLN A 226 11.38 -17.81 -58.53
N ASP A 227 11.66 -18.89 -57.79
CA ASP A 227 12.57 -19.97 -58.22
C ASP A 227 13.96 -19.48 -58.72
N GLY A 228 14.42 -18.33 -58.23
CA GLY A 228 15.68 -17.69 -58.66
C GLY A 228 15.60 -16.93 -60.00
N VAL A 229 14.40 -16.66 -60.53
CA VAL A 229 14.17 -15.92 -61.78
C VAL A 229 13.31 -14.68 -61.52
N VAL A 230 13.68 -13.54 -62.09
CA VAL A 230 12.90 -12.29 -61.97
C VAL A 230 11.53 -12.45 -62.65
N VAL A 231 10.45 -12.29 -61.88
CA VAL A 231 9.06 -12.38 -62.37
C VAL A 231 8.35 -11.02 -62.47
N ALA A 232 8.74 -10.03 -61.65
CA ALA A 232 8.20 -8.67 -61.71
C ALA A 232 9.23 -7.61 -61.28
N VAL A 233 9.06 -6.38 -61.78
CA VAL A 233 9.91 -5.22 -61.44
C VAL A 233 9.05 -3.95 -61.31
N SER A 234 9.40 -3.04 -60.39
CA SER A 234 8.58 -1.88 -60.04
C SER A 234 9.41 -0.66 -59.58
N ASN A 235 9.01 0.55 -59.98
CA ASN A 235 9.55 1.81 -59.44
C ASN A 235 8.86 2.27 -58.14
N GLN A 236 8.05 1.41 -57.52
CA GLN A 236 7.36 1.64 -56.25
C GLN A 236 7.51 0.38 -55.38
N VAL A 237 7.82 0.59 -54.10
CA VAL A 237 7.96 -0.49 -53.11
C VAL A 237 6.59 -0.87 -52.57
N GLY A 238 6.30 -2.17 -52.56
CA GLY A 238 4.98 -2.72 -52.23
C GLY A 238 4.80 -3.13 -50.76
N ASP A 239 3.61 -3.65 -50.49
CA ASP A 239 3.21 -4.34 -49.26
C ASP A 239 2.92 -5.82 -49.58
N GLY A 240 2.25 -6.53 -48.66
CA GLY A 240 1.71 -7.87 -48.88
C GLY A 240 2.69 -9.03 -48.68
N VAL A 241 2.10 -10.22 -48.51
CA VAL A 241 2.79 -11.49 -48.22
C VAL A 241 3.74 -11.90 -49.37
N ILE A 242 4.84 -12.55 -49.00
CA ILE A 242 5.81 -13.17 -49.91
C ILE A 242 5.67 -14.69 -49.79
N GLU A 243 5.60 -15.40 -50.91
CA GLU A 243 5.50 -16.87 -50.93
C GLU A 243 6.87 -17.54 -50.64
N GLU A 244 6.90 -18.79 -50.17
CA GLU A 244 8.16 -19.47 -49.78
C GLU A 244 9.11 -19.80 -50.94
N ASP A 245 8.62 -19.82 -52.18
CA ASP A 245 9.42 -19.97 -53.41
C ASP A 245 9.94 -18.62 -53.96
N THR A 246 9.61 -17.53 -53.27
CA THR A 246 9.73 -16.15 -53.75
C THR A 246 10.53 -15.30 -52.77
N PHE A 247 11.32 -14.36 -53.29
CA PHE A 247 11.91 -13.28 -52.53
C PHE A 247 11.85 -11.95 -53.28
N ILE A 248 11.97 -10.85 -52.54
CA ILE A 248 11.89 -9.49 -53.07
C ILE A 248 13.18 -8.75 -52.74
N LEU A 249 13.82 -8.17 -53.76
CA LEU A 249 14.91 -7.22 -53.59
C LEU A 249 14.37 -5.80 -53.66
N VAL A 250 14.70 -4.98 -52.66
CA VAL A 250 14.41 -3.54 -52.63
C VAL A 250 15.72 -2.78 -52.69
N GLY A 251 15.97 -2.14 -53.81
CA GLY A 251 17.13 -1.28 -54.05
C GLY A 251 16.82 0.16 -53.67
N ARG A 252 17.73 0.79 -52.93
CA ARG A 252 17.62 2.18 -52.48
C ARG A 252 18.74 3.04 -53.08
N ASP A 253 18.39 4.22 -53.55
CA ASP A 253 19.30 5.22 -54.10
C ASP A 253 20.22 4.60 -55.18
N ALA A 254 21.54 4.46 -54.93
CA ALA A 254 22.44 3.75 -55.86
C ALA A 254 22.04 2.28 -56.13
N GLY A 255 21.53 1.56 -55.12
CA GLY A 255 21.03 0.20 -55.26
C GLY A 255 19.75 0.10 -56.09
N ALA A 256 18.95 1.18 -56.14
CA ALA A 256 17.79 1.26 -57.04
C ALA A 256 18.24 1.31 -58.51
N GLU A 257 19.33 2.01 -58.81
CA GLU A 257 19.89 2.05 -60.16
C GLU A 257 20.47 0.69 -60.58
N VAL A 258 21.11 -0.04 -59.67
CA VAL A 258 21.60 -1.41 -59.92
C VAL A 258 20.45 -2.36 -60.26
N LEU A 259 19.37 -2.38 -59.47
CA LEU A 259 18.25 -3.27 -59.73
C LEU A 259 17.45 -2.91 -61.00
N ARG A 260 17.55 -1.66 -61.50
CA ARG A 260 16.93 -1.26 -62.78
C ARG A 260 17.60 -1.84 -64.02
N GLU A 261 18.77 -2.48 -63.90
CA GLU A 261 19.38 -3.21 -65.01
C GLU A 261 18.70 -4.58 -65.26
N LEU A 262 17.88 -5.06 -64.32
CA LEU A 262 17.20 -6.36 -64.38
C LEU A 262 15.90 -6.34 -65.18
N SER A 263 15.64 -7.44 -65.87
CA SER A 263 14.45 -7.70 -66.68
C SER A 263 13.75 -8.99 -66.25
N VAL A 264 12.44 -9.09 -66.53
CA VAL A 264 11.67 -10.33 -66.30
C VAL A 264 12.26 -11.48 -67.14
N GLY A 265 12.67 -12.55 -66.46
CA GLY A 265 13.39 -13.69 -67.03
C GLY A 265 14.89 -13.74 -66.73
N ASP A 266 15.47 -12.75 -66.04
CA ASP A 266 16.87 -12.79 -65.60
C ASP A 266 17.04 -13.71 -64.38
N GLU A 267 18.17 -14.44 -64.33
CA GLU A 267 18.57 -15.28 -63.20
C GLU A 267 19.19 -14.41 -62.08
N VAL A 268 18.73 -14.58 -60.84
CA VAL A 268 19.20 -13.87 -59.64
C VAL A 268 19.34 -14.86 -58.49
N SER A 269 20.48 -14.82 -57.80
CA SER A 269 20.71 -15.62 -56.60
C SER A 269 21.25 -14.78 -55.46
N VAL A 270 20.94 -15.18 -54.22
CA VAL A 270 21.33 -14.49 -52.99
C VAL A 270 22.01 -15.47 -52.05
N SER A 271 23.01 -14.99 -51.33
CA SER A 271 23.70 -15.73 -50.28
C SER A 271 23.83 -14.83 -49.05
N TYR A 272 23.52 -15.34 -47.86
CA TYR A 272 23.64 -14.57 -46.62
C TYR A 272 23.93 -15.49 -45.43
N ALA A 273 24.66 -14.94 -44.46
CA ALA A 273 25.03 -15.59 -43.21
C ALA A 273 25.18 -14.53 -42.09
N PRO A 274 25.03 -14.92 -40.82
CA PRO A 274 25.50 -14.09 -39.72
C PRO A 274 27.03 -14.04 -39.73
N HIS A 275 27.59 -12.89 -39.39
CA HIS A 275 29.04 -12.69 -39.26
C HIS A 275 29.38 -12.19 -37.86
N VAL A 276 30.38 -12.83 -37.24
CA VAL A 276 30.79 -12.61 -35.85
C VAL A 276 32.32 -12.65 -35.74
N ASP A 277 32.87 -11.99 -34.72
CA ASP A 277 34.30 -12.02 -34.41
C ASP A 277 34.71 -13.35 -33.72
N GLY A 278 34.71 -14.45 -34.48
CA GLY A 278 35.17 -15.76 -34.02
C GLY A 278 34.51 -16.95 -34.73
N ASP A 279 34.91 -18.16 -34.36
CA ASP A 279 34.31 -19.41 -34.85
C ASP A 279 33.10 -19.81 -33.97
N TYR A 280 32.03 -19.00 -34.00
CA TYR A 280 30.78 -19.26 -33.25
C TYR A 280 29.58 -19.43 -34.18
N LEU A 281 28.75 -20.43 -33.91
CA LEU A 281 27.48 -20.70 -34.61
C LEU A 281 26.34 -20.64 -33.59
N MET A 282 25.56 -19.55 -33.63
CA MET A 282 24.41 -19.35 -32.74
C MET A 282 23.25 -20.25 -33.15
N ASN A 283 22.71 -21.04 -32.21
CA ASN A 283 21.45 -21.74 -32.41
C ASN A 283 20.28 -20.74 -32.39
N PHE A 284 20.29 -19.80 -31.45
CA PHE A 284 19.35 -18.68 -31.45
C PHE A 284 20.05 -17.39 -31.02
N ALA A 285 19.48 -16.25 -31.41
CA ALA A 285 20.01 -14.94 -31.07
C ALA A 285 18.94 -13.85 -31.11
N VAL A 286 18.97 -12.94 -30.11
CA VAL A 286 18.06 -11.81 -29.91
C VAL A 286 18.82 -10.50 -29.67
N GLY A 287 18.32 -9.40 -30.24
CA GLY A 287 18.93 -8.08 -30.13
C GLY A 287 18.80 -7.43 -28.75
N GLY A 288 19.75 -6.54 -28.43
CA GLY A 288 19.71 -5.65 -27.27
C GLY A 288 20.52 -4.38 -27.51
N ASN A 289 20.65 -3.51 -26.50
CA ASN A 289 21.22 -2.17 -26.69
C ASN A 289 22.37 -1.78 -25.75
N VAL A 290 22.37 -2.23 -24.49
CA VAL A 290 23.30 -1.77 -23.44
C VAL A 290 23.88 -2.97 -22.69
N LYS A 291 25.21 -3.09 -22.66
CA LYS A 291 25.89 -4.05 -21.78
C LYS A 291 25.75 -3.62 -20.32
N LEU A 292 25.08 -4.42 -19.52
CA LEU A 292 24.82 -4.21 -18.10
C LEU A 292 25.99 -4.71 -17.24
N VAL A 293 26.60 -5.82 -17.64
CA VAL A 293 27.79 -6.40 -17.01
C VAL A 293 28.78 -6.81 -18.10
N GLU A 294 30.06 -6.49 -17.90
CA GLU A 294 31.15 -6.91 -18.77
C GLU A 294 32.34 -7.41 -17.94
N ASN A 295 32.70 -8.70 -18.12
CA ASN A 295 33.73 -9.40 -17.35
C ASN A 295 33.49 -9.33 -15.82
N GLY A 296 32.29 -9.70 -15.37
CA GLY A 296 31.88 -9.71 -13.96
C GLY A 296 31.82 -8.31 -13.31
N THR A 297 31.89 -7.24 -14.10
CA THR A 297 31.95 -5.85 -13.63
C THR A 297 30.84 -5.01 -14.26
N VAL A 298 30.11 -4.25 -13.45
CA VAL A 298 29.13 -3.27 -13.92
C VAL A 298 29.88 -2.04 -14.47
N PRO A 299 29.64 -1.61 -15.72
CA PRO A 299 30.33 -0.45 -16.28
C PRO A 299 30.01 0.85 -15.53
N ALA A 300 31.04 1.55 -15.06
CA ALA A 300 30.93 2.76 -14.23
C ALA A 300 30.34 4.00 -14.94
N ASN A 301 29.79 3.84 -16.15
CA ASN A 301 29.17 4.88 -16.96
C ASN A 301 27.75 4.49 -17.44
N LEU A 302 27.13 3.46 -16.85
CA LEU A 302 25.70 3.21 -17.01
C LEU A 302 24.88 4.36 -16.40
N ASP A 303 23.65 4.51 -16.88
CA ASP A 303 22.72 5.47 -16.29
C ASP A 303 22.23 4.98 -14.93
N ASP A 304 22.28 5.88 -13.96
CA ASP A 304 21.83 5.72 -12.57
C ASP A 304 20.81 6.82 -12.20
N SER A 305 20.02 7.26 -13.18
CA SER A 305 19.00 8.32 -13.02
C SER A 305 17.63 8.01 -13.65
N THR A 306 17.57 7.27 -14.78
CA THR A 306 16.29 6.93 -15.43
C THR A 306 15.78 5.58 -14.96
N THR A 307 14.80 5.55 -14.05
CA THR A 307 14.05 4.34 -13.71
C THR A 307 13.04 3.99 -14.81
N ALA A 308 12.81 2.69 -15.03
CA ALA A 308 11.77 2.14 -15.89
C ALA A 308 11.57 0.65 -15.56
N PRO A 309 10.47 0.01 -16.00
CA PRO A 309 10.45 -1.45 -16.13
C PRO A 309 11.57 -1.90 -17.08
N ARG A 310 12.21 -3.01 -16.75
CA ARG A 310 13.40 -3.53 -17.44
C ARG A 310 13.26 -5.01 -17.75
N SER A 311 13.95 -5.43 -18.81
CA SER A 311 14.24 -6.83 -19.07
C SER A 311 15.72 -7.00 -19.44
N ALA A 312 16.33 -8.10 -18.99
CA ALA A 312 17.74 -8.39 -19.23
C ALA A 312 17.98 -9.88 -19.46
N VAL A 313 19.06 -10.18 -20.20
CA VAL A 313 19.64 -11.52 -20.34
C VAL A 313 21.12 -11.46 -20.03
N GLY A 314 21.62 -12.46 -19.31
CA GLY A 314 23.02 -12.57 -18.93
C GLY A 314 23.49 -14.02 -18.82
N PHE A 315 24.80 -14.19 -18.68
CA PHE A 315 25.47 -15.48 -18.71
C PHE A 315 26.61 -15.54 -17.69
N SER A 316 26.87 -16.73 -17.14
CA SER A 316 28.00 -17.07 -16.27
C SER A 316 29.38 -16.91 -16.97
N GLU A 317 30.50 -17.04 -16.24
CA GLU A 317 31.86 -16.89 -16.80
C GLU A 317 32.19 -17.97 -17.86
N ASP A 318 31.67 -19.19 -17.68
CA ASP A 318 31.74 -20.29 -18.63
C ASP A 318 30.64 -20.26 -19.70
N GLY A 319 29.60 -19.45 -19.50
CA GLY A 319 28.40 -19.36 -20.35
C GLY A 319 27.45 -20.54 -20.22
N GLN A 320 27.59 -21.38 -19.19
CA GLN A 320 26.74 -22.56 -18.96
C GLN A 320 25.47 -22.27 -18.16
N THR A 321 25.34 -21.11 -17.53
CA THR A 321 24.09 -20.64 -16.91
C THR A 321 23.59 -19.41 -17.64
N MET A 322 22.34 -19.42 -18.09
CA MET A 322 21.62 -18.23 -18.52
C MET A 322 20.84 -17.65 -17.33
N ILE A 323 20.85 -16.33 -17.22
CA ILE A 323 20.09 -15.55 -16.24
C ILE A 323 19.19 -14.62 -17.04
N LEU A 324 17.88 -14.65 -16.77
CA LEU A 324 16.90 -13.72 -17.31
C LEU A 324 16.33 -12.92 -16.15
N ALA A 325 16.18 -11.61 -16.31
CA ALA A 325 15.51 -10.78 -15.30
C ALA A 325 14.43 -9.93 -15.96
N VAL A 326 13.29 -9.81 -15.28
CA VAL A 326 12.28 -8.79 -15.49
C VAL A 326 12.15 -7.99 -14.20
N VAL A 327 11.94 -6.68 -14.35
CA VAL A 327 11.71 -5.78 -13.22
C VAL A 327 10.57 -4.87 -13.61
N ASP A 328 9.51 -4.85 -12.81
CA ASP A 328 8.34 -4.00 -13.06
C ASP A 328 8.66 -2.52 -12.84
N GLY A 329 7.71 -1.63 -13.12
CA GLY A 329 7.97 -0.20 -12.99
C GLY A 329 6.80 0.69 -13.42
N ARG A 330 6.89 1.99 -13.11
CA ARG A 330 5.84 3.01 -13.34
C ARG A 330 4.53 2.71 -12.60
N GLN A 331 4.60 1.89 -11.55
CA GLN A 331 3.50 1.56 -10.65
C GLN A 331 3.81 2.14 -9.27
N THR A 332 2.83 2.16 -8.37
CA THR A 332 3.08 2.50 -6.96
C THR A 332 3.99 1.45 -6.31
N ASP A 333 3.75 0.19 -6.64
CA ASP A 333 4.36 -0.97 -5.98
C ASP A 333 5.75 -1.31 -6.53
N SER A 334 6.11 -0.80 -7.72
CA SER A 334 7.48 -0.86 -8.26
C SER A 334 7.82 0.41 -9.05
N ARG A 335 8.93 1.06 -8.65
CA ARG A 335 9.51 2.23 -9.34
C ARG A 335 10.27 1.85 -10.62
N GLY A 336 10.73 0.60 -10.70
CA GLY A 336 11.62 0.08 -11.74
C GLY A 336 13.08 0.56 -11.64
N MET A 337 13.98 -0.13 -12.33
CA MET A 337 15.42 0.04 -12.18
C MET A 337 16.06 1.01 -13.19
N THR A 338 17.15 1.63 -12.78
CA THR A 338 18.15 2.25 -13.67
C THR A 338 18.98 1.18 -14.38
N PHE A 339 19.78 1.55 -15.39
CA PHE A 339 20.67 0.56 -16.02
C PHE A 339 21.77 0.09 -15.06
N LYS A 340 22.24 0.95 -14.15
CA LYS A 340 23.23 0.56 -13.14
C LYS A 340 22.64 -0.43 -12.12
N GLU A 341 21.47 -0.14 -11.56
CA GLU A 341 20.77 -1.02 -10.62
C GLU A 341 20.51 -2.41 -11.23
N LEU A 342 20.03 -2.45 -12.48
CA LEU A 342 19.81 -3.69 -13.22
C LEU A 342 21.12 -4.46 -13.48
N GLY A 343 22.23 -3.77 -13.75
CA GLY A 343 23.55 -4.40 -13.86
C GLY A 343 24.08 -4.94 -12.54
N GLU A 344 23.75 -4.27 -11.43
CA GLU A 344 24.07 -4.70 -10.07
C GLU A 344 23.27 -5.97 -9.70
N LEU A 345 21.95 -6.01 -9.98
CA LEU A 345 21.09 -7.20 -9.84
C LEU A 345 21.57 -8.39 -10.71
N MET A 346 21.82 -8.17 -12.01
CA MET A 346 22.28 -9.25 -12.90
C MET A 346 23.61 -9.86 -12.42
N LYS A 347 24.50 -9.03 -11.87
CA LYS A 347 25.78 -9.49 -11.30
C LYS A 347 25.59 -10.22 -9.95
N GLU A 348 24.63 -9.79 -9.13
CA GLU A 348 24.25 -10.47 -7.87
C GLU A 348 23.85 -11.93 -8.13
N TYR A 349 23.00 -12.15 -9.13
CA TYR A 349 22.60 -13.47 -9.63
C TYR A 349 23.67 -14.20 -10.46
N GLY A 350 24.91 -13.69 -10.50
CA GLY A 350 26.08 -14.41 -11.04
C GLY A 350 26.46 -14.10 -12.49
N ALA A 351 25.85 -13.11 -13.16
CA ALA A 351 26.19 -12.79 -14.54
C ALA A 351 27.62 -12.25 -14.67
N TYR A 352 28.42 -12.89 -15.51
CA TYR A 352 29.73 -12.40 -15.97
C TYR A 352 29.60 -11.50 -17.20
N GLN A 353 28.54 -11.69 -17.99
CA GLN A 353 28.10 -10.82 -19.08
C GLN A 353 26.59 -10.59 -18.96
N ALA A 354 26.11 -9.37 -19.18
CA ALA A 354 24.66 -9.10 -19.23
C ALA A 354 24.32 -8.00 -20.25
N LEU A 355 23.14 -8.10 -20.86
CA LEU A 355 22.62 -7.25 -21.92
C LEU A 355 21.18 -6.83 -21.60
N ASN A 356 20.91 -5.52 -21.67
CA ASN A 356 19.55 -5.00 -21.65
C ASN A 356 18.85 -5.22 -23.00
N ILE A 357 17.65 -5.79 -22.95
CA ILE A 357 16.73 -5.99 -24.08
C ILE A 357 15.55 -5.00 -23.97
N ASP A 358 14.45 -5.14 -24.72
CA ASP A 358 13.36 -4.15 -24.65
C ASP A 358 12.68 -4.13 -23.27
N GLY A 359 12.04 -3.02 -22.93
CA GLY A 359 11.39 -2.86 -21.62
C GLY A 359 10.28 -1.81 -21.60
N GLY A 360 10.04 -1.20 -20.43
CA GLY A 360 8.77 -0.52 -20.20
C GLY A 360 7.62 -1.54 -20.24
N GLY A 361 6.49 -1.20 -20.86
CA GLY A 361 5.37 -2.16 -21.00
C GLY A 361 5.67 -3.36 -21.90
N SER A 362 6.83 -3.40 -22.58
CA SER A 362 7.30 -4.62 -23.24
C SER A 362 7.85 -5.65 -22.24
N SER A 363 8.17 -5.26 -21.00
CA SER A 363 8.71 -6.14 -19.97
C SER A 363 7.68 -7.17 -19.53
N THR A 364 7.93 -8.45 -19.84
CA THR A 364 7.06 -9.55 -19.44
C THR A 364 7.87 -10.84 -19.32
N MET A 365 7.73 -11.52 -18.18
CA MET A 365 8.21 -12.90 -17.98
C MET A 365 7.00 -13.84 -17.89
N VAL A 366 7.14 -15.03 -18.46
CA VAL A 366 6.15 -16.11 -18.36
C VAL A 366 6.79 -17.41 -17.89
N ALA A 367 6.07 -18.18 -17.09
CA ALA A 367 6.51 -19.48 -16.58
C ALA A 367 5.32 -20.44 -16.39
N ARG A 368 5.56 -21.73 -16.63
CA ARG A 368 4.62 -22.81 -16.33
C ARG A 368 4.95 -23.35 -14.94
N MET A 369 4.09 -23.09 -13.97
CA MET A 369 4.28 -23.60 -12.60
C MET A 369 4.19 -25.14 -12.55
N PRO A 370 4.79 -25.78 -11.52
CA PRO A 370 4.75 -27.23 -11.33
C PRO A 370 3.36 -27.87 -11.45
N GLY A 371 3.15 -28.66 -12.51
CA GLY A 371 1.87 -29.33 -12.76
C GLY A 371 0.80 -28.48 -13.45
N GLU A 372 1.13 -27.26 -13.89
CA GLU A 372 0.30 -26.49 -14.83
C GLU A 372 0.52 -26.88 -16.29
N ALA A 373 -0.45 -26.58 -17.14
CA ALA A 373 -0.39 -26.92 -18.57
C ALA A 373 0.40 -25.93 -19.43
N ASP A 374 0.25 -24.64 -19.17
CA ASP A 374 0.74 -23.54 -20.00
C ASP A 374 1.64 -22.59 -19.21
N ALA A 375 2.50 -21.84 -19.90
CA ALA A 375 3.26 -20.77 -19.28
C ALA A 375 2.43 -19.48 -19.21
N GLU A 376 2.22 -18.97 -17.99
CA GLU A 376 1.43 -17.76 -17.72
C GLU A 376 2.32 -16.62 -17.21
N VAL A 377 1.80 -15.39 -17.20
CA VAL A 377 2.56 -14.19 -16.82
C VAL A 377 2.80 -14.18 -15.31
N VAL A 378 4.06 -14.01 -14.90
CA VAL A 378 4.49 -14.03 -13.48
C VAL A 378 4.86 -12.65 -12.91
N ASN A 379 4.87 -11.61 -13.74
CA ASN A 379 5.15 -10.22 -13.36
C ASN A 379 3.90 -9.32 -13.54
N ASN A 380 4.01 -8.01 -13.28
CA ASN A 380 2.93 -7.03 -13.49
C ASN A 380 3.23 -6.04 -14.63
N PRO A 381 2.89 -6.33 -15.90
CA PRO A 381 3.20 -5.48 -17.05
C PRO A 381 2.77 -4.01 -16.92
N SER A 382 3.70 -3.07 -17.14
CA SER A 382 3.49 -1.63 -16.86
C SER A 382 2.40 -0.92 -17.68
N ASP A 383 1.87 -1.57 -18.72
CA ASP A 383 0.76 -1.05 -19.53
C ASP A 383 -0.63 -1.50 -18.98
N GLY A 384 -0.66 -2.18 -17.83
CA GLY A 384 -1.87 -2.75 -17.20
C GLY A 384 -2.40 -4.01 -17.90
N SER A 385 -1.66 -4.51 -18.89
CA SER A 385 -1.90 -5.74 -19.63
C SER A 385 -0.64 -6.10 -20.43
N GLU A 386 -0.51 -7.36 -20.84
CA GLU A 386 0.65 -7.83 -21.61
C GLU A 386 0.74 -7.18 -23.00
N ARG A 387 1.86 -6.53 -23.29
CA ARG A 387 2.09 -5.88 -24.58
C ARG A 387 2.39 -6.91 -25.66
N HIS A 388 1.87 -6.65 -26.86
CA HIS A 388 2.24 -7.40 -28.05
C HIS A 388 3.67 -7.04 -28.48
N VAL A 389 4.60 -7.99 -28.37
CA VAL A 389 6.02 -7.88 -28.76
C VAL A 389 6.36 -8.81 -29.93
N PRO A 390 7.34 -8.47 -30.80
CA PRO A 390 7.61 -9.22 -32.03
C PRO A 390 8.53 -10.45 -31.85
N ASN A 391 9.24 -10.55 -30.73
CA ASN A 391 10.01 -11.73 -30.35
C ASN A 391 10.26 -11.79 -28.83
N GLY A 392 10.84 -12.91 -28.39
CA GLY A 392 11.27 -13.18 -27.02
C GLY A 392 12.31 -14.30 -26.94
N ILE A 393 12.78 -14.61 -25.73
CA ILE A 393 13.61 -15.78 -25.45
C ILE A 393 12.68 -16.86 -24.89
N GLY A 394 12.72 -18.06 -25.47
CA GLY A 394 11.93 -19.22 -25.03
C GLY A 394 12.82 -20.26 -24.36
N ILE A 395 12.40 -20.74 -23.20
CA ILE A 395 13.03 -21.83 -22.47
C ILE A 395 12.19 -23.10 -22.67
N PHE A 396 12.82 -24.18 -23.09
CA PHE A 396 12.16 -25.44 -23.43
C PHE A 396 12.79 -26.58 -22.62
N ALA A 397 11.97 -27.35 -21.91
CA ALA A 397 12.38 -28.62 -21.31
C ALA A 397 12.08 -29.79 -22.25
N GLU A 398 12.85 -30.88 -22.18
CA GLU A 398 12.48 -32.15 -22.80
C GLU A 398 11.11 -32.62 -22.27
N ALA A 399 10.30 -33.26 -23.11
CA ALA A 399 9.06 -33.88 -22.67
C ALA A 399 9.37 -34.99 -21.66
N GLY A 400 8.90 -34.83 -20.41
CA GLY A 400 9.06 -35.84 -19.37
C GLY A 400 8.24 -37.10 -19.65
N SER A 401 8.35 -38.08 -18.75
CA SER A 401 7.70 -39.39 -18.91
C SER A 401 6.18 -39.35 -19.03
N GLY A 402 5.52 -38.29 -18.55
CA GLY A 402 4.07 -38.26 -18.33
C GLY A 402 3.58 -39.24 -17.25
N GLU A 403 4.49 -39.88 -16.50
CA GLU A 403 4.17 -40.74 -15.36
C GLU A 403 4.29 -39.92 -14.06
N LEU A 404 3.27 -40.01 -13.20
CA LEU A 404 3.17 -39.21 -11.98
C LEU A 404 4.37 -39.44 -11.05
N THR A 405 5.17 -38.40 -10.85
CA THR A 405 6.35 -38.42 -9.97
C THR A 405 6.07 -37.74 -8.64
N SER A 406 5.39 -36.59 -8.65
CA SER A 406 5.13 -35.75 -7.47
C SER A 406 3.83 -34.95 -7.64
N PHE A 407 3.49 -34.15 -6.64
CA PHE A 407 2.43 -33.14 -6.71
C PHE A 407 3.00 -31.80 -6.26
N ALA A 408 2.62 -30.71 -6.94
CA ALA A 408 2.52 -29.41 -6.29
C ALA A 408 1.26 -29.43 -5.43
N VAL A 409 1.34 -28.88 -4.21
CA VAL A 409 0.21 -28.81 -3.29
C VAL A 409 0.04 -27.36 -2.92
N GLU A 410 -1.14 -26.84 -3.23
CA GLU A 410 -1.50 -25.44 -3.13
C GLU A 410 -2.87 -25.32 -2.47
N THR A 411 -3.18 -24.15 -1.93
CA THR A 411 -4.55 -23.79 -1.55
C THR A 411 -5.32 -23.32 -2.79
N VAL A 412 -6.63 -23.57 -2.84
CA VAL A 412 -7.50 -23.01 -3.91
C VAL A 412 -7.74 -21.50 -3.70
N LEU A 413 -7.47 -21.04 -2.48
CA LEU A 413 -7.53 -19.64 -2.09
C LEU A 413 -6.11 -19.06 -2.13
N GLU A 414 -5.92 -17.98 -2.89
CA GLU A 414 -4.65 -17.27 -3.07
C GLU A 414 -4.65 -16.02 -2.17
N ASP A 415 -3.85 -16.05 -1.10
CA ASP A 415 -3.77 -15.02 -0.05
C ASP A 415 -2.48 -15.20 0.76
N GLU A 416 -1.94 -14.12 1.36
CA GLU A 416 -0.73 -14.16 2.21
C GLU A 416 -0.83 -15.19 3.34
N TYR A 417 -2.05 -15.41 3.84
CA TYR A 417 -2.36 -16.30 4.97
C TYR A 417 -3.29 -17.45 4.56
N SER A 418 -3.31 -17.79 3.27
CA SER A 418 -4.03 -18.94 2.70
C SER A 418 -3.72 -20.27 3.41
N THR A 419 -2.47 -20.51 3.82
CA THR A 419 -2.06 -21.71 4.58
C THR A 419 -2.54 -21.75 6.04
N ARG A 420 -3.34 -20.77 6.48
CA ARG A 420 -3.89 -20.70 7.84
C ARG A 420 -5.39 -20.95 7.89
N VAL A 421 -5.89 -21.45 9.01
CA VAL A 421 -7.33 -21.73 9.26
C VAL A 421 -7.65 -21.76 10.75
N PHE A 422 -8.88 -21.39 11.16
CA PHE A 422 -9.32 -21.47 12.56
C PHE A 422 -9.86 -22.86 12.92
N PRO A 423 -9.75 -23.32 14.19
CA PRO A 423 -10.38 -24.56 14.66
C PRO A 423 -11.86 -24.62 14.30
N GLY A 424 -12.34 -25.76 13.79
CA GLY A 424 -13.72 -25.95 13.36
C GLY A 424 -14.07 -25.40 11.96
N LEU A 425 -13.21 -24.58 11.33
CA LEU A 425 -13.38 -24.13 9.95
C LEU A 425 -12.61 -25.04 8.96
N SER A 426 -12.68 -24.70 7.67
CA SER A 426 -12.09 -25.48 6.57
C SER A 426 -11.16 -24.68 5.66
N ARG A 427 -10.34 -25.40 4.88
CA ARG A 427 -9.48 -24.86 3.82
C ARG A 427 -9.45 -25.81 2.63
N SER A 428 -9.59 -25.27 1.42
CA SER A 428 -9.53 -26.00 0.16
C SER A 428 -8.09 -26.15 -0.34
N PHE A 429 -7.66 -27.37 -0.66
CA PHE A 429 -6.36 -27.65 -1.28
C PHE A 429 -6.51 -28.33 -2.64
N VAL A 430 -5.63 -27.98 -3.58
CA VAL A 430 -5.45 -28.65 -4.87
C VAL A 430 -4.10 -29.37 -4.88
N GLY A 431 -4.05 -30.54 -5.52
CA GLY A 431 -2.84 -31.32 -5.73
C GLY A 431 -2.59 -31.45 -7.23
N LYS A 432 -1.77 -30.56 -7.80
CA LYS A 432 -1.44 -30.55 -9.22
C LYS A 432 -0.38 -31.63 -9.49
N GLY A 433 -0.79 -32.74 -10.10
CA GLY A 433 0.10 -33.89 -10.36
C GLY A 433 1.11 -33.57 -11.45
N HIS A 434 2.37 -33.94 -11.26
CA HIS A 434 3.43 -33.68 -12.26
C HIS A 434 4.46 -34.81 -12.40
N ASP A 435 5.12 -34.84 -13.55
CA ASP A 435 6.22 -35.74 -13.87
C ASP A 435 7.59 -35.19 -13.43
N GLU A 436 8.68 -35.89 -13.78
CA GLU A 436 10.04 -35.51 -13.41
C GLU A 436 10.53 -34.20 -14.07
N ASN A 437 9.87 -33.73 -15.13
CA ASN A 437 10.14 -32.47 -15.82
C ASN A 437 9.07 -31.40 -15.52
N TYR A 438 8.33 -31.58 -14.41
CA TYR A 438 7.30 -30.66 -13.90
C TYR A 438 6.13 -30.44 -14.88
N ALA A 439 5.98 -31.29 -15.90
CA ALA A 439 4.84 -31.27 -16.81
C ALA A 439 3.60 -31.89 -16.14
N PRO A 440 2.38 -31.46 -16.51
CA PRO A 440 1.15 -31.88 -15.85
C PRO A 440 0.83 -33.36 -16.12
N VAL A 441 0.30 -34.03 -15.11
CA VAL A 441 -0.18 -35.42 -15.21
C VAL A 441 -1.59 -35.50 -14.68
N ASP A 442 -2.56 -35.80 -15.55
CA ASP A 442 -3.97 -36.01 -15.18
C ASP A 442 -4.10 -37.14 -14.14
N VAL A 443 -4.73 -36.84 -13.00
CA VAL A 443 -4.80 -37.75 -11.83
C VAL A 443 -6.19 -37.80 -11.21
N GLU A 444 -6.73 -39.01 -11.07
CA GLU A 444 -7.96 -39.30 -10.32
C GLU A 444 -7.64 -39.99 -8.98
N GLY A 445 -8.40 -39.69 -7.92
CA GLY A 445 -8.37 -40.44 -6.66
C GLY A 445 -7.18 -40.12 -5.74
N VAL A 446 -6.79 -38.84 -5.65
CA VAL A 446 -5.75 -38.35 -4.73
C VAL A 446 -6.11 -38.68 -3.27
N SER A 447 -5.22 -39.39 -2.57
CA SER A 447 -5.37 -39.65 -1.12
C SER A 447 -4.79 -38.48 -0.33
N TRP A 448 -5.65 -37.64 0.21
CA TRP A 448 -5.27 -36.54 1.10
C TRP A 448 -5.03 -36.99 2.55
N ARG A 449 -4.09 -36.34 3.26
CA ARG A 449 -3.84 -36.52 4.70
C ARG A 449 -3.36 -35.24 5.36
N ALA A 450 -3.73 -35.06 6.63
CA ALA A 450 -3.10 -34.13 7.56
C ALA A 450 -2.10 -34.88 8.44
N LEU A 451 -0.89 -34.33 8.62
CA LEU A 451 0.17 -34.94 9.43
C LEU A 451 0.70 -33.90 10.45
N PRO A 452 0.37 -34.00 11.75
CA PRO A 452 -0.35 -35.08 12.42
C PRO A 452 -1.88 -34.99 12.27
N ALA A 453 -2.54 -36.14 12.20
CA ALA A 453 -3.98 -36.26 11.93
C ALA A 453 -4.91 -35.91 13.13
N ASP A 454 -4.35 -35.39 14.23
CA ASP A 454 -5.09 -34.87 15.37
C ASP A 454 -5.27 -33.34 15.33
N VAL A 455 -4.49 -32.62 14.52
CA VAL A 455 -4.67 -31.18 14.22
C VAL A 455 -5.86 -30.92 13.29
N GLY A 456 -6.02 -31.78 12.26
CA GLY A 456 -7.12 -31.70 11.31
C GLY A 456 -7.34 -33.01 10.54
N SER A 457 -8.16 -33.00 9.51
CA SER A 457 -8.27 -34.09 8.53
C SER A 457 -8.89 -33.64 7.22
N PHE A 458 -8.50 -34.28 6.14
CA PHE A 458 -9.06 -34.09 4.81
C PHE A 458 -10.27 -35.00 4.54
N ASP A 459 -11.11 -34.58 3.60
CA ASP A 459 -12.06 -35.45 2.89
C ASP A 459 -11.44 -36.04 1.60
N GLU A 460 -12.28 -36.51 0.66
CA GLU A 460 -11.85 -37.04 -0.64
C GLU A 460 -11.67 -35.97 -1.74
N ASN A 461 -12.09 -34.71 -1.48
CA ASN A 461 -12.05 -33.61 -2.45
C ASN A 461 -10.88 -32.62 -2.21
N GLY A 462 -10.10 -32.82 -1.14
CA GLY A 462 -9.01 -31.90 -0.77
C GLY A 462 -9.42 -30.82 0.25
N ILE A 463 -10.61 -30.94 0.86
CA ILE A 463 -11.05 -30.02 1.91
C ILE A 463 -10.44 -30.46 3.24
N PHE A 464 -9.54 -29.66 3.79
CA PHE A 464 -9.06 -29.79 5.16
C PHE A 464 -10.10 -29.25 6.14
N TYR A 465 -10.37 -30.01 7.21
CA TYR A 465 -11.17 -29.58 8.36
C TYR A 465 -10.29 -29.48 9.60
N ALA A 466 -10.22 -28.28 10.19
CA ALA A 466 -9.46 -27.98 11.39
C ALA A 466 -10.14 -28.53 12.66
N LYS A 467 -9.37 -29.06 13.63
CA LYS A 467 -9.91 -29.65 14.88
C LYS A 467 -9.37 -29.02 16.15
N LYS A 468 -8.11 -28.58 16.11
CA LYS A 468 -7.40 -27.90 17.19
C LYS A 468 -6.26 -27.09 16.57
N SER A 469 -5.80 -26.09 17.29
CA SER A 469 -4.60 -25.32 16.99
C SER A 469 -3.33 -26.17 16.79
N GLY A 470 -2.39 -25.65 15.99
CA GLY A 470 -1.06 -26.19 15.73
C GLY A 470 -0.78 -26.50 14.27
N SER A 471 0.49 -26.74 13.95
CA SER A 471 0.94 -27.07 12.59
C SER A 471 0.57 -28.49 12.18
N ALA A 472 0.26 -28.66 10.90
CA ALA A 472 0.25 -29.95 10.22
C ALA A 472 0.83 -29.81 8.80
N VAL A 473 1.11 -30.94 8.17
CA VAL A 473 1.43 -31.02 6.74
C VAL A 473 0.19 -31.51 5.98
N ALA A 474 -0.28 -30.72 5.01
CA ALA A 474 -1.21 -31.14 3.97
C ALA A 474 -0.48 -32.03 2.97
N GLN A 475 -0.91 -33.29 2.80
CA GLN A 475 -0.25 -34.25 1.92
C GLN A 475 -1.22 -34.83 0.89
N ALA A 476 -0.96 -34.52 -0.39
CA ALA A 476 -1.51 -35.25 -1.53
C ALA A 476 -0.67 -36.51 -1.80
N GLN A 477 -1.31 -37.66 -2.07
CA GLN A 477 -0.60 -38.90 -2.42
C GLN A 477 -1.37 -39.78 -3.41
N ILE A 478 -0.68 -40.30 -4.43
CA ILE A 478 -1.11 -41.48 -5.20
C ILE A 478 0.04 -42.49 -5.25
N GLN A 479 -0.22 -43.71 -4.79
CA GLN A 479 0.78 -44.79 -4.69
C GLN A 479 2.06 -44.36 -3.95
N SER A 480 3.17 -44.14 -4.66
CA SER A 480 4.44 -43.65 -4.13
C SER A 480 4.67 -42.15 -4.35
N ALA A 481 3.99 -41.54 -5.33
CA ALA A 481 4.08 -40.11 -5.60
C ALA A 481 3.32 -39.33 -4.52
N LYS A 482 3.91 -38.22 -4.07
CA LYS A 482 3.37 -37.37 -3.02
C LYS A 482 3.85 -35.92 -3.18
N GLY A 483 3.00 -34.97 -2.81
CA GLY A 483 3.37 -33.58 -2.57
C GLY A 483 2.99 -33.17 -1.15
N THR A 484 3.51 -32.05 -0.69
CA THR A 484 3.25 -31.54 0.67
C THR A 484 3.31 -30.02 0.73
N LEU A 485 2.36 -29.42 1.43
CA LEU A 485 2.34 -28.01 1.85
C LEU A 485 2.12 -27.98 3.37
N ASP A 486 2.74 -27.05 4.08
CA ASP A 486 2.51 -26.88 5.51
C ASP A 486 1.24 -26.03 5.75
N ILE A 487 0.50 -26.33 6.82
CA ILE A 487 -0.75 -25.66 7.19
C ILE A 487 -0.78 -25.42 8.71
N THR A 488 -1.13 -24.20 9.11
CA THR A 488 -1.23 -23.79 10.53
C THR A 488 -2.69 -23.64 10.93
N VAL A 489 -3.10 -24.35 11.99
CA VAL A 489 -4.38 -24.06 12.65
C VAL A 489 -4.15 -23.05 13.78
N LEU A 490 -4.88 -21.94 13.71
CA LEU A 490 -4.78 -20.79 14.63
C LEU A 490 -5.37 -21.07 16.02
N GLY A 491 -5.40 -20.05 16.88
CA GLY A 491 -6.24 -20.05 18.08
C GLY A 491 -7.73 -20.14 17.76
N GLU A 492 -8.57 -20.22 18.80
CA GLU A 492 -10.03 -20.10 18.62
C GLU A 492 -10.37 -18.73 18.01
N LEU A 493 -11.39 -18.68 17.16
CA LEU A 493 -11.86 -17.43 16.54
C LEU A 493 -12.37 -16.46 17.63
N ASP A 494 -11.87 -15.22 17.60
CA ASP A 494 -12.16 -14.17 18.61
C ASP A 494 -12.94 -12.99 18.02
N ARG A 495 -12.75 -12.72 16.73
CA ARG A 495 -13.55 -11.76 15.95
C ARG A 495 -13.54 -12.09 14.46
N ILE A 496 -14.59 -11.69 13.74
CA ILE A 496 -14.59 -11.57 12.27
C ILE A 496 -14.73 -10.11 11.82
N GLU A 497 -14.31 -9.86 10.58
CA GLU A 497 -14.37 -8.57 9.89
C GLU A 497 -14.55 -8.77 8.37
N ALA A 498 -15.30 -7.89 7.72
CA ALA A 498 -15.43 -7.86 6.27
C ALA A 498 -14.39 -6.93 5.64
N SER A 499 -13.90 -7.26 4.45
CA SER A 499 -12.92 -6.46 3.69
C SER A 499 -13.40 -5.06 3.26
N GLN A 500 -14.65 -4.73 3.55
CA GLN A 500 -15.31 -3.43 3.37
C GLN A 500 -16.21 -3.23 4.58
N SER A 501 -16.24 -2.04 5.17
CA SER A 501 -17.13 -1.69 6.29
C SER A 501 -18.55 -1.32 5.84
N TYR A 502 -18.74 -1.06 4.55
CA TYR A 502 -19.98 -0.60 3.93
C TYR A 502 -19.95 -0.90 2.43
N ILE A 503 -21.09 -1.22 1.83
CA ILE A 503 -21.27 -1.38 0.37
C ILE A 503 -22.26 -0.34 -0.17
N GLY A 504 -21.80 0.47 -1.13
CA GLY A 504 -22.65 1.30 -1.97
C GLY A 504 -22.61 0.83 -3.43
N LEU A 505 -23.78 0.59 -4.04
CA LEU A 505 -23.90 0.10 -5.43
C LEU A 505 -24.78 1.05 -6.27
N GLU A 506 -24.46 1.23 -7.55
CA GLU A 506 -25.42 1.75 -8.54
C GLU A 506 -26.05 0.57 -9.32
N MET A 507 -27.31 0.68 -9.78
CA MET A 507 -27.98 -0.42 -10.49
C MET A 507 -27.22 -0.89 -11.73
N GLY A 508 -26.86 -2.17 -11.76
CA GLY A 508 -26.08 -2.76 -12.86
C GLY A 508 -24.55 -2.69 -12.67
N SER A 509 -24.07 -2.11 -11.56
CA SER A 509 -22.73 -2.39 -11.03
C SER A 509 -22.78 -3.55 -10.03
N THR A 510 -21.66 -4.24 -9.84
CA THR A 510 -21.46 -5.24 -8.79
C THR A 510 -20.19 -4.91 -8.02
N THR A 511 -20.08 -5.38 -6.79
CA THR A 511 -18.84 -5.35 -6.00
C THR A 511 -18.60 -6.71 -5.38
N SER A 512 -17.37 -6.99 -4.93
CA SER A 512 -17.08 -8.18 -4.13
C SER A 512 -16.62 -7.79 -2.73
N PHE A 513 -17.03 -8.56 -1.73
CA PHE A 513 -16.49 -8.50 -0.38
C PHE A 513 -16.02 -9.89 0.06
N SER A 514 -15.30 -9.93 1.18
CA SER A 514 -14.65 -11.14 1.69
C SER A 514 -14.48 -11.00 3.20
N VAL A 515 -14.23 -12.09 3.92
CA VAL A 515 -14.26 -12.10 5.40
C VAL A 515 -12.97 -12.67 5.97
N ASN A 516 -12.38 -11.91 6.89
CA ASN A 516 -11.21 -12.31 7.66
C ASN A 516 -11.65 -12.68 9.08
N GLY A 517 -11.11 -13.76 9.61
CA GLY A 517 -11.15 -14.06 11.03
C GLY A 517 -9.86 -13.58 11.71
N TYR A 518 -9.92 -13.36 13.01
CA TYR A 518 -8.75 -13.14 13.86
C TYR A 518 -8.91 -13.97 15.15
N ASP A 519 -7.81 -14.48 15.69
CA ASP A 519 -7.77 -14.97 17.07
C ASP A 519 -7.45 -13.83 18.06
N LYS A 520 -7.52 -14.13 19.35
CA LYS A 520 -7.27 -13.20 20.46
C LYS A 520 -5.88 -12.54 20.47
N ASP A 521 -4.91 -13.05 19.70
CA ASP A 521 -3.58 -12.46 19.55
C ASP A 521 -3.46 -11.65 18.26
N GLY A 522 -4.52 -11.56 17.44
CA GLY A 522 -4.53 -10.81 16.19
C GLY A 522 -3.93 -11.57 15.00
N TYR A 523 -3.72 -12.88 15.12
CA TYR A 523 -3.36 -13.70 13.95
C TYR A 523 -4.57 -13.86 13.04
N THR A 524 -4.42 -13.49 11.76
CA THR A 524 -5.53 -13.54 10.81
C THR A 524 -5.44 -14.73 9.83
N ALA A 525 -6.60 -15.13 9.33
CA ALA A 525 -6.77 -16.00 8.17
C ALA A 525 -8.08 -15.67 7.44
N ARG A 526 -8.06 -15.77 6.10
CA ARG A 526 -9.26 -15.65 5.26
C ARG A 526 -10.22 -16.82 5.49
N ILE A 527 -11.51 -16.54 5.70
CA ILE A 527 -12.55 -17.57 5.87
C ILE A 527 -13.14 -17.92 4.50
N GLU A 528 -13.44 -19.20 4.23
CA GLU A 528 -14.09 -19.61 2.97
C GLU A 528 -15.62 -19.51 3.07
N ALA A 529 -16.28 -19.15 1.96
CA ALA A 529 -17.73 -19.00 1.86
C ALA A 529 -18.54 -20.16 2.46
N ARG A 530 -18.04 -21.41 2.38
CA ARG A 530 -18.73 -22.60 2.91
C ARG A 530 -18.86 -22.67 4.43
N ASP A 531 -18.05 -21.90 5.15
CA ASP A 531 -18.00 -21.87 6.62
C ASP A 531 -18.79 -20.68 7.21
N MET A 532 -19.54 -19.94 6.36
CA MET A 532 -20.31 -18.74 6.74
C MET A 532 -21.81 -18.91 6.49
N GLU A 533 -22.64 -18.27 7.32
CA GLU A 533 -24.09 -18.10 7.06
C GLU A 533 -24.40 -16.62 6.80
N LEU A 534 -25.11 -16.33 5.70
CA LEU A 534 -25.47 -14.98 5.25
C LEU A 534 -26.98 -14.74 5.31
N GLU A 535 -27.42 -13.78 6.12
CA GLU A 535 -28.79 -13.27 6.16
C GLU A 535 -28.86 -11.84 5.58
N TYR A 536 -29.74 -11.60 4.60
CA TYR A 536 -29.92 -10.30 3.91
C TYR A 536 -31.26 -10.25 3.16
N ASP A 537 -31.73 -9.06 2.77
CA ASP A 537 -32.96 -8.93 1.98
C ASP A 537 -32.72 -9.26 0.49
N ARG A 538 -33.19 -10.44 0.09
CA ARG A 538 -33.15 -10.99 -1.29
C ARG A 538 -34.05 -10.25 -2.30
N THR A 539 -34.72 -9.17 -1.90
CA THR A 539 -35.43 -8.24 -2.80
C THR A 539 -34.61 -6.98 -3.09
N VAL A 540 -33.58 -6.68 -2.30
CA VAL A 540 -32.69 -5.52 -2.48
C VAL A 540 -31.40 -5.92 -3.19
N ILE A 541 -30.81 -7.07 -2.81
CA ILE A 541 -29.59 -7.63 -3.40
C ILE A 541 -29.68 -9.15 -3.56
N SER A 542 -28.86 -9.70 -4.46
CA SER A 542 -28.41 -11.08 -4.43
C SER A 542 -26.90 -11.14 -4.13
N VAL A 543 -26.43 -12.32 -3.72
CA VAL A 543 -25.04 -12.57 -3.34
C VAL A 543 -24.65 -13.94 -3.92
N GLU A 544 -23.49 -14.01 -4.55
CA GLU A 544 -22.96 -15.21 -5.23
C GLU A 544 -21.58 -15.57 -4.70
N ASP A 545 -21.33 -16.86 -4.44
CA ASP A 545 -20.06 -17.37 -3.91
C ASP A 545 -19.02 -17.50 -5.04
N ASN A 546 -17.83 -16.92 -4.84
CA ASN A 546 -16.71 -17.01 -5.77
C ASN A 546 -15.75 -18.16 -5.40
N GLN A 547 -14.95 -18.64 -6.36
CA GLN A 547 -14.03 -19.79 -6.13
C GLN A 547 -12.84 -19.45 -5.24
N ASP A 548 -12.46 -18.17 -5.18
CA ASP A 548 -11.44 -17.60 -4.29
C ASP A 548 -11.90 -17.44 -2.83
N GLY A 549 -13.14 -17.84 -2.51
CA GLY A 549 -13.75 -17.69 -1.19
C GLY A 549 -14.34 -16.32 -0.90
N SER A 550 -14.32 -15.38 -1.85
CA SER A 550 -15.03 -14.10 -1.76
C SER A 550 -16.51 -14.23 -2.16
N PHE A 551 -17.27 -13.15 -1.98
CA PHE A 551 -18.69 -13.04 -2.36
C PHE A 551 -18.90 -11.86 -3.31
N THR A 552 -19.57 -12.09 -4.44
CA THR A 552 -20.04 -11.02 -5.34
C THR A 552 -21.44 -10.56 -4.92
N VAL A 553 -21.64 -9.25 -4.73
CA VAL A 553 -22.93 -8.63 -4.38
C VAL A 553 -23.52 -7.96 -5.63
N VAL A 554 -24.78 -8.28 -5.90
CA VAL A 554 -25.51 -7.86 -7.10
C VAL A 554 -26.79 -7.09 -6.70
N PRO A 555 -27.02 -5.88 -7.21
CA PRO A 555 -28.19 -5.07 -6.85
C PRO A 555 -29.45 -5.49 -7.62
N GLU A 556 -30.54 -5.73 -6.89
CA GLU A 556 -31.85 -6.15 -7.43
C GLU A 556 -32.88 -5.00 -7.46
N GLN A 557 -32.80 -4.04 -6.52
CA GLN A 557 -33.74 -2.91 -6.41
C GLN A 557 -33.04 -1.56 -6.24
N ASP A 558 -33.34 -0.61 -7.15
CA ASP A 558 -32.91 0.79 -7.06
C ASP A 558 -33.54 1.51 -5.86
N GLY A 559 -32.74 2.31 -5.14
CA GLY A 559 -33.18 3.04 -3.93
C GLY A 559 -33.46 2.16 -2.71
N GLY A 560 -32.92 0.93 -2.66
CA GLY A 560 -33.04 0.03 -1.51
C GLY A 560 -31.84 0.04 -0.58
N SER A 561 -32.05 -0.34 0.68
CA SER A 561 -31.02 -0.63 1.67
C SER A 561 -31.28 -1.99 2.34
N THR A 562 -30.23 -2.65 2.77
CA THR A 562 -30.27 -3.87 3.58
C THR A 562 -28.96 -4.01 4.36
N THR A 563 -28.84 -5.04 5.18
CA THR A 563 -27.61 -5.39 5.89
C THR A 563 -27.34 -6.87 5.67
N ILE A 564 -26.14 -7.20 5.20
CA ILE A 564 -25.65 -8.58 5.20
C ILE A 564 -25.17 -8.88 6.62
N LYS A 565 -25.95 -9.65 7.37
CA LYS A 565 -25.48 -10.29 8.60
C LYS A 565 -24.66 -11.51 8.20
N VAL A 566 -23.35 -11.45 8.42
CA VAL A 566 -22.43 -12.57 8.29
C VAL A 566 -22.31 -13.25 9.65
N THR A 567 -22.45 -14.57 9.70
CA THR A 567 -22.26 -15.39 10.91
C THR A 567 -21.20 -16.45 10.65
N VAL A 568 -20.21 -16.59 11.54
CA VAL A 568 -19.18 -17.64 11.49
C VAL A 568 -18.97 -18.18 12.89
N GLN A 569 -19.33 -19.45 13.11
CA GLN A 569 -19.45 -20.05 14.46
C GLN A 569 -20.38 -19.22 15.34
N ASP A 570 -19.90 -18.69 16.48
CA ASP A 570 -20.64 -17.79 17.36
C ASP A 570 -20.42 -16.29 17.01
N GLU A 571 -19.48 -15.97 16.11
CA GLU A 571 -19.14 -14.60 15.71
C GLU A 571 -20.08 -14.02 14.65
N VAL A 572 -20.42 -12.73 14.78
CA VAL A 572 -21.35 -12.01 13.89
C VAL A 572 -20.80 -10.63 13.52
N ILE A 573 -20.95 -10.26 12.25
CA ILE A 573 -20.83 -8.87 11.78
C ILE A 573 -22.01 -8.48 10.90
N HIS A 574 -22.28 -7.18 10.89
CA HIS A 574 -23.30 -6.55 10.08
C HIS A 574 -22.61 -5.66 9.05
N LEU A 575 -22.69 -6.03 7.77
CA LEU A 575 -22.17 -5.26 6.64
C LEU A 575 -23.33 -4.51 5.97
N PRO A 576 -23.46 -3.18 6.14
CA PRO A 576 -24.54 -2.42 5.53
C PRO A 576 -24.38 -2.33 4.01
N VAL A 577 -25.49 -2.41 3.29
CA VAL A 577 -25.54 -2.38 1.83
C VAL A 577 -26.62 -1.42 1.36
N THR A 578 -26.28 -0.54 0.42
CA THR A 578 -27.24 0.34 -0.24
C THR A 578 -27.14 0.26 -1.76
N VAL A 579 -28.27 0.52 -2.42
CA VAL A 579 -28.41 0.48 -3.87
C VAL A 579 -29.05 1.78 -4.34
N GLY A 580 -28.37 2.49 -5.25
CA GLY A 580 -28.81 3.78 -5.77
C GLY A 580 -28.67 4.91 -4.75
N LEU A 581 -29.27 6.06 -5.06
CA LEU A 581 -29.27 7.24 -4.18
C LEU A 581 -30.67 7.88 -4.13
N THR A 582 -31.16 8.10 -2.92
CA THR A 582 -32.39 8.86 -2.68
C THR A 582 -32.12 10.35 -2.82
N THR A 583 -32.98 11.08 -3.55
CA THR A 583 -32.89 12.55 -3.65
C THR A 583 -33.72 13.19 -2.54
N VAL A 584 -33.08 14.02 -1.71
CA VAL A 584 -33.70 14.77 -0.60
C VAL A 584 -33.63 16.27 -0.92
N GLU A 585 -34.73 16.98 -0.68
CA GLU A 585 -34.84 18.43 -0.87
C GLU A 585 -34.38 19.18 0.39
N ILE A 586 -33.57 20.22 0.20
CA ILE A 586 -32.90 20.97 1.27
C ILE A 586 -33.37 22.43 1.31
N SER A 587 -33.68 23.03 0.15
CA SER A 587 -34.28 24.37 0.07
C SER A 587 -35.05 24.53 -1.24
N ASP A 588 -36.36 24.79 -1.13
CA ASP A 588 -37.23 25.20 -2.23
C ASP A 588 -36.91 26.60 -2.78
N PHE A 589 -36.20 27.43 -2.00
CA PHE A 589 -35.96 28.85 -2.27
C PHE A 589 -37.24 29.70 -2.41
N GLU A 590 -38.38 29.24 -1.87
CA GLU A 590 -39.67 29.93 -1.97
C GLU A 590 -39.67 31.32 -1.32
N ASN A 591 -38.73 31.56 -0.40
CA ASN A 591 -38.58 32.79 0.37
C ASN A 591 -37.10 32.97 0.83
N THR A 592 -36.80 34.07 1.52
CA THR A 592 -35.42 34.42 1.94
C THR A 592 -35.02 33.92 3.33
N ASP A 593 -35.88 33.21 4.06
CA ASP A 593 -35.53 32.76 5.41
C ASP A 593 -34.41 31.71 5.34
N GLY A 594 -33.46 31.79 6.28
CA GLY A 594 -32.20 31.04 6.22
C GLY A 594 -31.19 31.55 5.18
N TRP A 595 -31.56 32.46 4.28
CA TRP A 595 -30.69 32.96 3.21
C TRP A 595 -30.29 34.43 3.37
N SER A 596 -29.07 34.75 2.96
CA SER A 596 -28.47 36.08 3.00
C SER A 596 -27.54 36.27 1.80
N PHE A 597 -27.01 37.48 1.58
CA PHE A 597 -25.97 37.68 0.57
C PHE A 597 -24.76 38.46 1.06
N THR A 598 -23.59 38.06 0.59
CA THR A 598 -22.32 38.76 0.81
C THR A 598 -21.55 38.90 -0.52
N LYS A 599 -20.45 39.66 -0.55
CA LYS A 599 -19.71 39.96 -1.78
C LYS A 599 -18.23 40.17 -1.51
N TYR A 600 -17.38 39.85 -2.49
CA TYR A 600 -15.93 40.04 -2.38
C TYR A 600 -15.31 40.45 -3.73
N PRO A 601 -14.41 41.46 -3.76
CA PRO A 601 -14.12 42.43 -2.71
C PRO A 601 -15.32 43.38 -2.47
N SER A 602 -15.15 44.37 -1.58
CA SER A 602 -16.23 45.28 -1.15
C SER A 602 -16.86 46.11 -2.28
N GLU A 603 -16.14 46.28 -3.38
CA GLU A 603 -16.48 47.07 -4.56
C GLU A 603 -17.49 46.36 -5.49
N VAL A 604 -17.56 45.03 -5.43
CA VAL A 604 -18.50 44.22 -6.24
C VAL A 604 -19.94 44.61 -5.95
N GLY A 605 -20.74 44.88 -6.99
CA GLY A 605 -22.20 45.01 -6.80
C GLY A 605 -22.81 43.64 -6.53
N ALA A 606 -23.72 43.55 -5.57
CA ALA A 606 -24.51 42.35 -5.31
C ALA A 606 -25.85 42.73 -4.69
N SER A 607 -26.92 42.00 -5.05
CA SER A 607 -28.22 42.07 -4.37
C SER A 607 -29.02 40.79 -4.55
N MET A 608 -29.81 40.44 -3.54
CA MET A 608 -30.66 39.25 -3.50
C MET A 608 -32.14 39.66 -3.49
N GLU A 609 -32.97 39.01 -4.29
CA GLU A 609 -34.42 39.22 -4.33
C GLU A 609 -35.16 37.91 -4.69
N VAL A 610 -36.44 37.81 -4.31
CA VAL A 610 -37.30 36.67 -4.67
C VAL A 610 -38.02 36.99 -5.99
N VAL A 611 -38.02 36.04 -6.92
CA VAL A 611 -38.60 36.16 -8.27
C VAL A 611 -39.41 34.92 -8.63
N ASP A 612 -40.10 34.94 -9.77
CA ASP A 612 -40.75 33.74 -10.34
C ASP A 612 -39.67 32.65 -10.63
N GLY A 613 -39.85 31.45 -10.07
CA GLY A 613 -38.92 30.33 -10.17
C GLY A 613 -39.16 29.40 -11.36
N ARG A 614 -38.66 28.18 -11.24
CA ARG A 614 -38.97 27.00 -12.05
C ARG A 614 -40.27 26.36 -11.58
N ASN A 615 -40.45 26.19 -10.27
CA ASN A 615 -41.58 25.47 -9.66
C ASN A 615 -42.47 26.32 -8.73
N GLY A 616 -42.10 27.58 -8.48
CA GLY A 616 -42.91 28.53 -7.72
C GLY A 616 -42.24 29.90 -7.70
N ASN A 617 -41.68 30.30 -6.57
CA ASN A 617 -40.69 31.38 -6.49
C ASN A 617 -39.26 30.80 -6.63
N GLY A 618 -38.26 31.66 -6.60
CA GLY A 618 -36.85 31.29 -6.43
C GLY A 618 -36.00 32.51 -6.04
N ILE A 619 -34.78 32.30 -5.56
CA ILE A 619 -33.89 33.42 -5.17
C ILE A 619 -33.02 33.84 -6.36
N GLN A 620 -33.17 35.09 -6.79
CA GLN A 620 -32.27 35.75 -7.74
C GLN A 620 -31.12 36.44 -7.00
N LEU A 621 -29.89 36.06 -7.36
CA LEU A 621 -28.67 36.75 -7.00
C LEU A 621 -28.17 37.58 -8.19
N ASN A 622 -28.28 38.90 -8.08
CA ASN A 622 -27.72 39.86 -9.03
C ASN A 622 -26.28 40.19 -8.64
N TYR A 623 -25.39 40.41 -9.63
CA TYR A 623 -24.00 40.76 -9.38
C TYR A 623 -23.38 41.69 -10.44
N ASP A 624 -22.41 42.52 -10.02
CA ASP A 624 -21.63 43.41 -10.87
C ASP A 624 -20.13 43.17 -10.69
N PHE A 625 -19.58 42.39 -11.63
CA PHE A 625 -18.16 42.06 -11.74
C PHE A 625 -17.41 43.02 -12.69
N SER A 626 -18.04 44.12 -13.13
CA SER A 626 -17.42 45.19 -13.95
C SER A 626 -16.75 46.30 -13.12
N THR A 627 -16.92 46.24 -11.80
CA THR A 627 -16.48 47.23 -10.80
C THR A 627 -14.99 47.19 -10.46
N THR A 628 -14.32 46.05 -10.68
CA THR A 628 -12.93 45.82 -10.27
C THR A 628 -12.28 44.69 -11.05
N THR A 629 -10.94 44.67 -11.10
CA THR A 629 -10.11 43.71 -11.85
C THR A 629 -9.48 42.61 -10.98
N ALA A 630 -9.89 42.52 -9.71
CA ALA A 630 -9.55 41.42 -8.80
C ALA A 630 -10.26 40.10 -9.18
N THR A 631 -10.22 39.10 -8.31
CA THR A 631 -11.24 38.04 -8.27
C THR A 631 -12.53 38.60 -7.67
N ARG A 632 -13.67 38.38 -8.32
CA ARG A 632 -14.99 38.91 -7.90
C ARG A 632 -15.96 37.78 -7.65
N ALA A 633 -16.66 37.83 -6.53
CA ALA A 633 -17.70 36.87 -6.16
C ALA A 633 -18.88 37.59 -5.49
N ALA A 634 -20.09 37.10 -5.77
CA ALA A 634 -21.29 37.40 -5.01
C ALA A 634 -21.78 36.08 -4.43
N TYR A 635 -22.03 36.02 -3.12
CA TYR A 635 -22.40 34.80 -2.42
C TYR A 635 -23.87 34.86 -2.02
N LEU A 636 -24.64 33.84 -2.38
CA LEU A 636 -25.86 33.45 -1.69
C LEU A 636 -25.43 32.56 -0.51
N GLN A 637 -25.69 33.00 0.72
CA GLN A 637 -25.08 32.46 1.93
C GLN A 637 -26.15 32.02 2.92
N ALA A 638 -26.05 30.77 3.37
CA ALA A 638 -26.86 30.22 4.45
C ALA A 638 -26.51 30.91 5.78
N SER A 639 -27.53 31.28 6.55
CA SER A 639 -27.42 31.93 7.85
C SER A 639 -28.62 31.55 8.74
N PRO A 640 -28.51 30.54 9.62
CA PRO A 640 -27.31 29.75 9.95
C PRO A 640 -26.85 28.82 8.82
N LEU A 641 -25.71 28.15 9.02
CA LEU A 641 -25.31 26.97 8.25
C LEU A 641 -26.49 25.99 8.16
N MET A 642 -26.77 25.50 6.95
CA MET A 642 -27.94 24.70 6.64
C MET A 642 -27.56 23.22 6.64
N ASP A 643 -28.13 22.43 7.55
CA ASP A 643 -27.76 21.02 7.74
C ASP A 643 -28.02 20.16 6.50
N LEU A 644 -27.11 19.23 6.23
CA LEU A 644 -27.21 18.24 5.17
C LEU A 644 -27.48 16.86 5.81
N PRO A 645 -28.59 16.18 5.48
CA PRO A 645 -28.97 14.91 6.09
C PRO A 645 -28.16 13.75 5.49
N GLY A 646 -27.70 12.83 6.34
CA GLY A 646 -26.99 11.61 5.95
C GLY A 646 -25.70 11.83 5.14
N ASP A 647 -25.13 10.73 4.65
CA ASP A 647 -23.84 10.73 3.94
C ASP A 647 -23.98 11.19 2.49
N VAL A 648 -24.25 12.49 2.30
CA VAL A 648 -24.49 13.11 0.99
C VAL A 648 -23.38 12.78 -0.01
N GLN A 649 -23.72 12.05 -1.07
CA GLN A 649 -22.79 11.68 -2.13
C GLN A 649 -22.71 12.75 -3.24
N LYS A 650 -23.83 13.42 -3.53
CA LYS A 650 -23.91 14.44 -4.60
C LYS A 650 -24.83 15.58 -4.15
N LEU A 651 -24.45 16.84 -4.37
CA LEU A 651 -25.24 18.04 -4.07
C LEU A 651 -25.55 18.78 -5.38
N GLY A 652 -26.81 19.19 -5.61
CA GLY A 652 -27.19 19.88 -6.83
C GLY A 652 -28.47 20.71 -6.72
N LEU A 653 -28.65 21.61 -7.68
CA LEU A 653 -29.77 22.54 -7.72
C LEU A 653 -30.11 22.99 -9.14
N TRP A 654 -31.30 23.55 -9.33
CA TRP A 654 -31.70 24.17 -10.59
C TRP A 654 -31.23 25.63 -10.65
N VAL A 655 -30.63 26.00 -11.78
CA VAL A 655 -30.04 27.33 -11.99
C VAL A 655 -30.55 27.92 -13.31
N HIS A 656 -31.22 29.07 -13.24
CA HIS A 656 -31.52 29.87 -14.40
C HIS A 656 -30.27 30.69 -14.79
N GLY A 657 -29.60 30.29 -15.87
CA GLY A 657 -28.41 30.97 -16.35
C GLY A 657 -28.69 32.29 -17.07
N ASP A 658 -27.73 33.21 -17.02
CA ASP A 658 -27.68 34.45 -17.81
C ASP A 658 -26.81 34.33 -19.08
N GLY A 659 -26.03 33.25 -19.19
CA GLY A 659 -25.10 32.98 -20.29
C GLY A 659 -23.77 33.73 -20.20
N ASN A 660 -23.50 34.48 -19.13
CA ASN A 660 -22.30 35.32 -19.00
C ASN A 660 -21.01 34.54 -18.69
N GLY A 661 -21.10 33.25 -18.34
CA GLY A 661 -19.95 32.35 -18.21
C GLY A 661 -19.28 32.31 -16.84
N ALA A 662 -19.88 32.89 -15.79
CA ALA A 662 -19.35 32.87 -14.42
C ALA A 662 -19.12 31.42 -13.92
N TRP A 663 -18.06 31.20 -13.13
CA TRP A 663 -17.78 29.91 -12.50
C TRP A 663 -18.69 29.75 -11.27
N LEU A 664 -19.58 28.76 -11.26
CA LEU A 664 -20.52 28.52 -10.17
C LEU A 664 -19.97 27.46 -9.21
N ARG A 665 -19.88 27.85 -7.93
CA ARG A 665 -19.28 27.06 -6.85
C ARG A 665 -20.18 27.00 -5.62
N THR A 666 -19.87 26.09 -4.71
CA THR A 666 -20.49 25.99 -3.39
C THR A 666 -19.42 25.77 -2.32
N VAL A 667 -19.75 26.00 -1.05
CA VAL A 667 -18.93 25.59 0.09
C VAL A 667 -19.80 24.87 1.12
N ILE A 668 -19.36 23.69 1.51
CA ILE A 668 -19.89 22.94 2.66
C ILE A 668 -18.86 22.91 3.79
N GLU A 669 -19.33 22.65 5.00
CA GLU A 669 -18.59 22.54 6.26
C GLU A 669 -18.94 21.20 6.88
N ASP A 670 -17.94 20.40 7.27
CA ASP A 670 -18.15 19.08 7.87
C ASP A 670 -18.31 19.16 9.40
N ALA A 671 -18.45 18.00 10.07
CA ALA A 671 -18.55 17.92 11.52
C ALA A 671 -17.26 18.38 12.26
N THR A 672 -16.10 18.39 11.60
CA THR A 672 -14.83 18.91 12.15
C THR A 672 -14.69 20.43 11.98
N GLY A 673 -15.57 21.08 11.21
CA GLY A 673 -15.47 22.48 10.81
C GLY A 673 -14.58 22.72 9.57
N THR A 674 -14.12 21.65 8.92
CA THR A 674 -13.34 21.67 7.68
C THR A 674 -14.25 22.04 6.49
N ARG A 675 -13.74 22.89 5.58
CA ARG A 675 -14.57 23.57 4.56
C ARG A 675 -14.18 23.22 3.12
N TYR A 676 -15.07 22.51 2.44
CA TYR A 676 -14.85 21.97 1.10
C TYR A 676 -15.51 22.86 0.04
N THR A 677 -14.70 23.43 -0.88
CA THR A 677 -15.16 24.43 -1.88
C THR A 677 -15.35 23.80 -3.26
N LEU A 678 -16.52 23.19 -3.48
CA LEU A 678 -16.85 22.38 -4.65
C LEU A 678 -17.27 23.23 -5.88
N THR A 679 -17.29 22.62 -7.06
CA THR A 679 -17.70 23.25 -8.33
C THR A 679 -18.99 22.64 -8.85
N LEU A 680 -20.03 23.46 -8.98
CA LEU A 680 -21.33 23.07 -9.56
C LEU A 680 -21.33 23.22 -11.09
N ALA A 681 -20.71 24.27 -11.61
CA ALA A 681 -20.49 24.42 -13.05
C ALA A 681 -19.28 25.31 -13.36
N ASN A 682 -18.32 24.79 -14.14
CA ASN A 682 -17.10 25.54 -14.53
C ASN A 682 -17.40 26.88 -15.22
N GLN A 683 -18.49 26.98 -16.00
CA GLN A 683 -18.97 28.23 -16.61
C GLN A 683 -20.50 28.17 -16.77
N VAL A 684 -21.23 29.21 -16.31
CA VAL A 684 -22.66 29.40 -16.59
C VAL A 684 -22.85 30.04 -17.97
N ASN A 685 -22.63 29.24 -19.01
CA ASN A 685 -22.67 29.65 -20.42
C ASN A 685 -24.01 29.36 -21.13
N TRP A 686 -25.04 28.98 -20.37
CA TRP A 686 -26.41 28.74 -20.86
C TRP A 686 -27.36 29.85 -20.40
N THR A 687 -28.48 30.00 -21.10
CA THR A 687 -29.65 30.77 -20.65
C THR A 687 -30.82 29.84 -20.37
N GLY A 688 -31.66 30.19 -19.40
CA GLY A 688 -32.77 29.33 -18.95
C GLY A 688 -32.36 28.34 -17.86
N TRP A 689 -33.33 27.55 -17.40
CA TRP A 689 -33.16 26.56 -16.33
C TRP A 689 -32.32 25.35 -16.75
N LYS A 690 -31.31 25.04 -15.94
CA LYS A 690 -30.49 23.82 -16.04
C LYS A 690 -30.20 23.28 -14.64
N TYR A 691 -30.30 21.97 -14.45
CA TYR A 691 -29.79 21.32 -13.24
C TYR A 691 -28.26 21.25 -13.27
N VAL A 692 -27.63 21.51 -12.14
CA VAL A 692 -26.18 21.34 -11.94
C VAL A 692 -25.94 20.61 -10.62
N GLU A 693 -25.04 19.64 -10.64
CA GLU A 693 -24.67 18.85 -9.47
C GLU A 693 -23.15 18.71 -9.35
N THR A 694 -22.69 18.42 -8.14
CA THR A 694 -21.29 18.19 -7.79
C THR A 694 -21.21 16.98 -6.88
N THR A 695 -20.21 16.12 -7.07
CA THR A 695 -19.94 15.00 -6.15
C THR A 695 -19.28 15.53 -4.89
N ILE A 696 -19.65 14.98 -3.74
CA ILE A 696 -18.97 15.25 -2.47
C ILE A 696 -17.70 14.39 -2.42
N PRO A 697 -16.54 14.93 -1.97
CA PRO A 697 -15.34 14.12 -1.80
C PRO A 697 -15.49 13.09 -0.68
N ASP A 698 -14.81 11.96 -0.81
CA ASP A 698 -14.70 10.96 0.25
C ASP A 698 -14.02 11.53 1.51
N GLY A 699 -14.34 10.95 2.67
CA GLY A 699 -13.74 11.31 3.96
C GLY A 699 -14.39 12.50 4.70
N ILE A 700 -15.44 13.13 4.17
CA ILE A 700 -16.22 14.14 4.91
C ILE A 700 -16.89 13.53 6.15
N GLN A 701 -16.79 14.23 7.28
CA GLN A 701 -17.42 13.83 8.54
C GLN A 701 -18.83 14.44 8.65
N TYR A 702 -19.83 13.62 8.93
CA TYR A 702 -21.23 14.04 9.05
C TYR A 702 -21.64 14.27 10.53
N PRO A 703 -22.58 15.19 10.83
CA PRO A 703 -23.43 15.94 9.91
C PRO A 703 -22.73 17.14 9.24
N ALA A 704 -22.63 17.09 7.91
CA ALA A 704 -22.15 18.21 7.11
C ALA A 704 -23.23 19.30 6.95
N LYS A 705 -22.81 20.51 6.57
CA LYS A 705 -23.68 21.70 6.47
C LYS A 705 -23.31 22.56 5.26
N LEU A 706 -24.31 23.07 4.55
CA LEU A 706 -24.12 24.03 3.47
C LEU A 706 -23.88 25.44 4.03
N TRP A 707 -22.81 26.09 3.55
CA TRP A 707 -22.48 27.47 3.90
C TRP A 707 -22.92 28.48 2.84
N ARG A 708 -22.62 28.23 1.55
CA ARG A 708 -22.87 29.24 0.49
C ARG A 708 -22.78 28.67 -0.92
N ILE A 709 -23.54 29.27 -1.85
CA ILE A 709 -23.53 29.04 -3.29
C ILE A 709 -23.14 30.37 -3.96
N TYR A 710 -22.24 30.36 -4.96
CA TYR A 710 -21.72 31.61 -5.52
C TYR A 710 -21.19 31.53 -6.96
N PRO A 711 -21.57 32.46 -7.85
CA PRO A 711 -20.77 32.79 -9.03
C PRO A 711 -19.48 33.52 -8.63
N VAL A 712 -18.38 33.18 -9.30
CA VAL A 712 -17.08 33.85 -9.21
C VAL A 712 -16.46 34.07 -10.59
N GLU A 713 -15.78 35.20 -10.76
CA GLU A 713 -14.96 35.51 -11.94
C GLU A 713 -13.54 35.91 -11.48
N THR A 714 -12.55 35.14 -11.93
CA THR A 714 -11.12 35.33 -11.63
C THR A 714 -10.39 36.03 -12.78
N ASN A 715 -10.92 35.98 -14.00
CA ASN A 715 -10.32 36.63 -15.15
C ASN A 715 -10.61 38.13 -15.12
N ARG A 716 -9.54 38.93 -14.93
CA ARG A 716 -9.62 40.39 -14.90
C ARG A 716 -10.18 41.02 -16.19
N ASN A 717 -10.08 40.33 -17.33
CA ASN A 717 -10.48 40.87 -18.63
C ASN A 717 -11.99 40.74 -18.88
N ASN A 718 -12.66 39.78 -18.23
CA ASN A 718 -14.09 39.53 -18.36
C ASN A 718 -14.86 40.46 -17.40
N GLN A 719 -15.32 41.62 -17.87
CA GLN A 719 -15.96 42.64 -17.02
C GLN A 719 -17.45 42.76 -17.39
N TYR A 720 -18.35 42.29 -16.53
CA TYR A 720 -19.79 42.18 -16.81
C TYR A 720 -20.67 42.26 -15.55
N THR A 721 -21.96 42.52 -15.76
CA THR A 721 -23.06 42.37 -14.80
C THR A 721 -23.87 41.13 -15.13
N GLY A 722 -24.35 40.40 -14.14
CA GLY A 722 -25.14 39.18 -14.34
C GLY A 722 -26.19 38.94 -13.26
N GLN A 723 -26.99 37.90 -13.46
CA GLN A 723 -28.02 37.44 -12.53
C GLN A 723 -28.17 35.92 -12.65
N LEU A 724 -28.21 35.21 -11.53
CA LEU A 724 -28.57 33.79 -11.49
C LEU A 724 -29.79 33.62 -10.58
N ILE A 725 -30.75 32.80 -11.00
CA ILE A 725 -31.88 32.39 -10.15
C ILE A 725 -31.62 30.96 -9.71
N PHE A 726 -31.76 30.71 -8.41
CA PHE A 726 -31.60 29.41 -7.77
C PHE A 726 -32.98 28.89 -7.31
N ASP A 727 -33.22 27.61 -7.58
CA ASP A 727 -34.45 26.87 -7.28
C ASP A 727 -34.09 25.38 -7.01
N ASP A 728 -34.97 24.63 -6.35
CA ASP A 728 -34.88 23.18 -6.12
C ASP A 728 -33.48 22.71 -5.62
N LEU A 729 -32.98 23.19 -4.48
CA LEU A 729 -31.73 22.66 -3.89
C LEU A 729 -31.98 21.26 -3.31
N THR A 730 -31.21 20.29 -3.78
CA THR A 730 -31.31 18.88 -3.38
C THR A 730 -29.93 18.27 -3.10
N VAL A 731 -29.95 17.17 -2.35
CA VAL A 731 -28.83 16.26 -2.16
C VAL A 731 -29.24 14.84 -2.56
N LYS A 732 -28.26 14.02 -2.92
CA LYS A 732 -28.41 12.58 -3.14
C LYS A 732 -27.65 11.85 -2.04
N VAL A 733 -28.38 11.06 -1.27
CA VAL A 733 -27.92 10.29 -0.11
C VAL A 733 -28.12 8.80 -0.37
N PRO A 734 -27.36 7.91 0.28
CA PRO A 734 -27.78 6.52 0.41
C PRO A 734 -29.16 6.45 1.09
N PRO A 735 -30.03 5.49 0.73
CA PRO A 735 -31.18 5.14 1.55
C PRO A 735 -30.77 4.84 3.01
N GLU A 736 -31.58 5.25 3.98
CA GLU A 736 -31.31 5.01 5.41
C GLU A 736 -31.17 3.50 5.70
N ILE A 737 -30.22 3.18 6.57
CA ILE A 737 -30.00 1.84 7.13
C ILE A 737 -30.54 1.88 8.57
N GLU A 738 -31.23 0.83 9.02
CA GLU A 738 -31.59 0.72 10.45
C GLU A 738 -30.31 0.55 11.28
N ASP A 739 -30.08 1.42 12.26
CA ASP A 739 -28.84 1.51 13.06
C ASP A 739 -28.34 0.12 13.50
N SER A 740 -27.22 -0.33 12.91
CA SER A 740 -26.51 -1.51 13.41
C SER A 740 -25.88 -1.17 14.75
N GLU A 741 -26.22 -1.92 15.80
CA GLU A 741 -25.69 -1.72 17.15
C GLU A 741 -24.14 -1.61 17.11
N ALA A 742 -23.61 -0.52 17.66
CA ALA A 742 -22.18 -0.23 17.60
C ALA A 742 -21.39 -1.35 18.30
N LYS A 743 -20.49 -2.03 17.56
CA LYS A 743 -19.75 -3.20 18.05
C LYS A 743 -18.97 -2.85 19.31
N ALA A 744 -19.39 -3.42 20.45
CA ALA A 744 -18.68 -3.28 21.71
C ALA A 744 -17.25 -3.86 21.56
N SER A 745 -16.24 -3.02 21.82
CA SER A 745 -14.84 -3.45 21.72
C SER A 745 -14.45 -4.30 22.93
N THR A 746 -13.91 -5.50 22.68
CA THR A 746 -13.37 -6.38 23.74
C THR A 746 -12.11 -5.73 24.35
N PRO A 747 -12.08 -5.42 25.66
CA PRO A 747 -10.93 -4.75 26.27
C PRO A 747 -9.65 -5.59 26.23
N ASP A 748 -8.57 -5.05 25.65
CA ASP A 748 -7.26 -5.72 25.64
C ASP A 748 -6.63 -5.72 27.06
N PRO A 749 -6.09 -6.86 27.55
CA PRO A 749 -5.52 -6.98 28.89
C PRO A 749 -4.23 -6.16 29.13
N ILE A 750 -3.62 -5.56 28.10
CA ILE A 750 -2.53 -4.58 28.26
C ILE A 750 -3.05 -3.32 28.94
N ILE A 751 -4.23 -2.82 28.56
CA ILE A 751 -4.81 -1.61 29.18
C ILE A 751 -5.47 -2.00 30.50
N ALA A 752 -4.97 -1.45 31.61
CA ALA A 752 -5.45 -1.75 32.94
C ALA A 752 -6.92 -1.30 33.13
N GLN A 753 -7.81 -2.27 33.32
CA GLN A 753 -9.23 -2.09 33.62
C GLN A 753 -9.53 -2.60 35.04
N ASN A 754 -10.04 -1.70 35.89
CA ASN A 754 -10.21 -1.93 37.33
C ASN A 754 -8.97 -2.52 38.05
N ALA A 755 -7.79 -2.08 37.62
CA ALA A 755 -6.49 -2.52 38.09
C ALA A 755 -5.48 -1.36 38.01
N VAL A 756 -4.29 -1.59 38.57
CA VAL A 756 -3.10 -0.75 38.40
C VAL A 756 -1.94 -1.61 37.92
N ILE A 757 -0.89 -0.98 37.38
CA ILE A 757 0.39 -1.61 37.02
C ILE A 757 0.91 -2.45 38.21
N GLU A 758 1.24 -3.73 37.95
CA GLU A 758 1.60 -4.66 39.02
C GLU A 758 2.88 -4.26 39.78
N GLU A 759 2.86 -4.43 41.12
CA GLU A 759 4.00 -4.14 42.00
C GLU A 759 5.25 -4.91 41.56
N GLY A 760 6.32 -4.17 41.22
CA GLY A 760 7.60 -4.72 40.76
C GLY A 760 7.93 -4.44 39.30
N ARG A 761 6.95 -4.02 38.49
CA ARG A 761 7.19 -3.47 37.15
C ARG A 761 7.89 -2.11 37.23
N TRP A 762 8.71 -1.78 36.24
CA TRP A 762 9.29 -0.43 36.10
C TRP A 762 8.46 0.41 35.12
N LYS A 763 8.52 1.74 35.26
CA LYS A 763 7.61 2.69 34.61
C LYS A 763 8.30 3.59 33.59
N PHE A 764 7.62 3.87 32.47
CA PHE A 764 7.91 5.00 31.58
C PHE A 764 6.62 5.68 31.12
N ALA A 765 6.67 6.98 30.83
CA ALA A 765 5.50 7.75 30.38
C ALA A 765 5.58 8.10 28.89
N VAL A 766 4.42 8.28 28.25
CA VAL A 766 4.29 8.74 26.85
C VAL A 766 3.32 9.91 26.77
N LEU A 767 3.72 10.93 25.99
CA LEU A 767 3.00 12.18 25.75
C LEU A 767 3.13 12.56 24.26
N ASN A 768 2.07 13.08 23.64
CA ASN A 768 2.02 13.45 22.22
C ASN A 768 0.93 14.50 21.96
N ASP A 769 1.00 15.13 20.78
CA ASP A 769 -0.05 16.01 20.23
C ASP A 769 -0.41 17.21 21.13
N THR A 770 0.56 17.77 21.84
CA THR A 770 0.36 18.97 22.69
C THR A 770 0.32 20.26 21.86
N GLN A 771 1.00 20.26 20.71
CA GLN A 771 0.97 21.27 19.66
C GLN A 771 1.07 22.72 20.18
N PHE A 772 2.23 23.05 20.76
CA PHE A 772 2.55 24.36 21.29
C PHE A 772 2.77 25.42 20.21
N VAL A 773 2.36 26.64 20.55
CA VAL A 773 2.55 27.86 19.75
C VAL A 773 3.06 28.97 20.65
N ALA A 774 4.28 29.46 20.41
CA ALA A 774 4.92 30.51 21.22
C ALA A 774 4.19 31.86 21.14
N LEU A 775 3.37 32.07 20.10
CA LEU A 775 2.47 33.23 19.98
C LEU A 775 1.24 33.15 20.90
N SER A 776 0.93 31.97 21.45
CA SER A 776 -0.22 31.70 22.33
C SER A 776 0.17 30.91 23.60
N PRO A 777 1.16 31.36 24.39
CA PRO A 777 1.80 30.56 25.46
C PRO A 777 0.92 30.37 26.72
N ASN A 778 -0.35 30.77 26.66
CA ASN A 778 -1.37 30.59 27.70
C ASN A 778 -2.66 30.00 27.08
N SER A 779 -2.56 29.26 25.96
CA SER A 779 -3.69 28.57 25.36
C SER A 779 -4.24 27.47 26.28
N GLN A 780 -5.41 26.94 25.97
CA GLN A 780 -5.98 25.80 26.70
C GLN A 780 -5.07 24.56 26.54
N GLN A 781 -4.55 24.35 25.32
CA GLN A 781 -3.66 23.24 24.98
C GLN A 781 -2.36 23.26 25.81
N VAL A 782 -1.73 24.43 25.93
CA VAL A 782 -0.52 24.62 26.74
C VAL A 782 -0.81 24.39 28.23
N GLN A 783 -1.99 24.77 28.73
CA GLN A 783 -2.38 24.52 30.12
C GLN A 783 -2.59 23.03 30.40
N MET A 784 -3.32 22.33 29.53
CA MET A 784 -3.57 20.88 29.65
C MET A 784 -2.29 20.06 29.55
N ALA A 785 -1.36 20.42 28.65
CA ALA A 785 -0.07 19.76 28.54
C ALA A 785 0.83 20.01 29.76
N ARG A 786 0.84 21.23 30.32
CA ARG A 786 1.55 21.51 31.59
C ARG A 786 0.96 20.70 32.74
N GLU A 787 -0.35 20.56 32.80
CA GLU A 787 -1.01 19.69 33.77
C GLU A 787 -0.60 18.23 33.57
N ALA A 788 -0.64 17.70 32.34
CA ALA A 788 -0.18 16.35 32.03
C ALA A 788 1.28 16.11 32.45
N LEU A 789 2.19 17.05 32.18
CA LEU A 789 3.58 16.99 32.63
C LEU A 789 3.69 16.96 34.17
N GLN A 790 2.91 17.77 34.89
CA GLN A 790 2.87 17.76 36.37
C GLN A 790 2.32 16.43 36.91
N GLN A 791 1.30 15.84 36.27
CA GLN A 791 0.75 14.54 36.62
C GLN A 791 1.76 13.41 36.36
N ILE A 792 2.48 13.44 35.23
CA ILE A 792 3.57 12.51 34.89
C ILE A 792 4.69 12.59 35.93
N VAL A 793 5.09 13.80 36.33
CA VAL A 793 6.13 14.02 37.37
C VAL A 793 5.70 13.47 38.73
N ALA A 794 4.42 13.54 39.08
CA ALA A 794 3.89 12.98 40.32
C ALA A 794 3.84 11.44 40.37
N GLU A 795 3.95 10.76 39.22
CA GLU A 795 3.89 9.29 39.08
C GLU A 795 5.29 8.61 39.01
N GLU A 796 6.36 9.40 39.14
CA GLU A 796 7.77 8.98 39.21
C GLU A 796 8.22 7.94 38.14
N PRO A 797 8.00 8.17 36.83
CA PRO A 797 8.54 7.31 35.77
C PRO A 797 10.06 7.45 35.64
N GLU A 798 10.72 6.45 35.04
CA GLU A 798 12.18 6.45 34.88
C GLU A 798 12.66 7.22 33.65
N PHE A 799 11.75 7.53 32.72
CA PHE A 799 11.90 8.50 31.62
C PHE A 799 10.53 8.82 31.00
N LEU A 800 10.49 9.92 30.24
CA LEU A 800 9.37 10.33 29.39
C LEU A 800 9.75 10.19 27.91
N VAL A 801 8.85 9.66 27.09
CA VAL A 801 8.91 9.75 25.63
C VAL A 801 7.89 10.77 25.15
N ILE A 802 8.35 11.78 24.43
CA ILE A 802 7.51 12.68 23.64
C ILE A 802 7.45 12.09 22.23
N ASN A 803 6.26 11.67 21.80
CA ASN A 803 6.05 10.93 20.56
C ASN A 803 5.41 11.81 19.48
N GLY A 804 6.11 12.89 19.12
CA GLY A 804 5.73 13.86 18.09
C GLY A 804 4.65 14.87 18.46
N ASP A 805 4.55 15.90 17.61
CA ASP A 805 3.61 17.01 17.67
C ASP A 805 3.60 17.75 19.01
N LEU A 806 4.81 18.06 19.51
CA LEU A 806 5.01 18.90 20.68
C LEU A 806 4.75 20.38 20.32
N VAL A 807 5.05 20.79 19.08
CA VAL A 807 4.77 22.13 18.51
C VAL A 807 3.67 22.06 17.44
N ASP A 808 3.02 23.17 17.09
CA ASP A 808 2.00 23.22 16.01
C ASP A 808 2.55 23.79 14.68
N THR A 809 3.58 24.65 14.71
CA THR A 809 4.00 25.42 13.51
C THR A 809 5.49 25.44 13.15
N ALA A 810 6.31 24.60 13.79
CA ALA A 810 7.74 24.40 13.50
C ALA A 810 8.66 25.65 13.42
N TRP A 811 8.28 26.79 14.02
CA TRP A 811 9.17 27.96 14.07
C TRP A 811 10.18 27.83 15.22
N GLU A 812 11.34 28.48 15.07
CA GLU A 812 12.42 28.52 16.07
C GLU A 812 11.87 28.87 17.47
N GLU A 813 10.98 29.87 17.53
CA GLU A 813 10.34 30.31 18.78
C GLU A 813 9.41 29.26 19.41
N ASP A 814 8.74 28.40 18.62
CA ASP A 814 7.88 27.33 19.14
C ASP A 814 8.73 26.26 19.85
N PHE A 815 9.90 25.92 19.28
CA PHE A 815 10.84 24.97 19.87
C PHE A 815 11.54 25.53 21.12
N GLU A 816 11.97 26.79 21.11
CA GLU A 816 12.47 27.47 22.32
C GLU A 816 11.42 27.45 23.44
N PHE A 817 10.16 27.76 23.12
CA PHE A 817 9.07 27.75 24.09
C PHE A 817 8.75 26.34 24.60
N ALA A 818 8.71 25.33 23.73
CA ALA A 818 8.51 23.95 24.12
C ALA A 818 9.59 23.46 25.09
N LYS A 819 10.86 23.78 24.79
CA LYS A 819 11.99 23.49 25.68
C LYS A 819 11.85 24.21 27.03
N GLN A 820 11.44 25.48 27.04
CA GLN A 820 11.15 26.21 28.28
C GLN A 820 10.05 25.52 29.11
N VAL A 821 8.96 25.04 28.48
CA VAL A 821 7.89 24.32 29.18
C VAL A 821 8.43 23.04 29.85
N LEU A 822 9.26 22.26 29.16
CA LEU A 822 9.86 21.04 29.71
C LEU A 822 10.86 21.35 30.84
N GLU A 823 11.69 22.39 30.70
CA GLU A 823 12.61 22.85 31.75
C GLU A 823 11.87 23.40 32.99
N GLU A 824 10.66 23.95 32.82
CA GLU A 824 9.83 24.48 33.92
C GLU A 824 9.02 23.40 34.67
N GLU A 825 8.40 22.46 33.97
CA GLU A 825 7.50 21.46 34.58
C GLU A 825 8.20 20.14 34.96
N VAL A 826 9.20 19.71 34.19
CA VAL A 826 9.93 18.44 34.40
C VAL A 826 11.33 18.69 34.98
N GLY A 827 12.10 19.59 34.36
CA GLY A 827 13.48 19.90 34.76
C GLY A 827 14.36 18.65 34.86
N ASP A 828 15.09 18.51 35.98
CA ASP A 828 16.05 17.42 36.24
C ASP A 828 15.39 16.10 36.71
N ALA A 829 14.05 15.95 36.68
CA ALA A 829 13.34 14.83 37.32
C ALA A 829 13.69 13.45 36.73
N PHE A 830 13.65 13.33 35.40
CA PHE A 830 13.99 12.12 34.64
C PHE A 830 14.41 12.49 33.20
N PRO A 831 15.07 11.59 32.44
CA PRO A 831 15.37 11.82 31.04
C PRO A 831 14.11 12.00 30.19
N ILE A 832 14.22 12.83 29.16
CA ILE A 832 13.20 13.00 28.12
C ILE A 832 13.83 12.55 26.79
N TYR A 833 13.12 11.71 26.06
CA TYR A 833 13.42 11.35 24.67
C TYR A 833 12.31 11.93 23.78
N TYR A 834 12.67 12.49 22.62
CA TYR A 834 11.71 13.21 21.77
C TYR A 834 11.83 12.82 20.30
N THR A 835 10.86 12.07 19.80
CA THR A 835 10.66 11.74 18.39
C THR A 835 9.84 12.83 17.71
N PRO A 836 10.19 13.30 16.49
CA PRO A 836 9.36 14.25 15.76
C PRO A 836 8.14 13.60 15.09
N GLY A 837 7.03 14.32 15.13
CA GLY A 837 5.85 14.16 14.28
C GLY A 837 5.91 15.11 13.08
N ASN A 838 4.78 15.30 12.40
CA ASN A 838 4.73 16.13 11.21
C ASN A 838 4.62 17.63 11.53
N HIS A 839 4.03 18.03 12.66
CA HIS A 839 3.99 19.45 13.03
C HIS A 839 5.37 20.01 13.40
N GLU A 840 6.38 19.16 13.64
CA GLU A 840 7.79 19.55 13.74
C GLU A 840 8.42 19.98 12.40
N ILE A 841 7.78 19.74 11.25
CA ILE A 841 8.24 20.20 9.92
C ILE A 841 7.27 21.13 9.18
N VAL A 842 6.04 21.33 9.66
CA VAL A 842 4.95 22.04 8.95
C VAL A 842 5.31 23.47 8.50
N GLY A 843 6.08 24.22 9.28
CA GLY A 843 6.44 25.62 8.97
C GLY A 843 7.74 25.79 8.17
N SER A 844 8.77 25.02 8.52
CA SER A 844 10.12 25.06 7.93
C SER A 844 10.22 24.27 6.63
N GLY A 845 9.53 23.12 6.54
CA GLY A 845 9.76 22.08 5.55
C GLY A 845 10.97 21.17 5.86
N SER A 846 11.55 21.28 7.05
CA SER A 846 12.72 20.51 7.51
C SER A 846 12.85 20.48 9.03
N LEU A 847 13.54 19.48 9.57
CA LEU A 847 13.83 19.38 11.02
C LEU A 847 14.98 20.28 11.51
N ASP A 848 15.50 21.20 10.69
CA ASP A 848 16.65 22.04 11.08
C ASP A 848 16.40 22.79 12.41
N ASN A 849 15.22 23.41 12.55
CA ASN A 849 14.81 24.12 13.77
C ASN A 849 14.64 23.19 15.00
N PHE A 850 14.21 21.94 14.78
CA PHE A 850 14.11 20.92 15.83
C PHE A 850 15.51 20.49 16.29
N LEU A 851 16.41 20.21 15.33
CA LEU A 851 17.77 19.72 15.59
C LEU A 851 18.65 20.78 16.27
N ASP A 852 18.50 22.06 15.93
CA ASP A 852 19.21 23.16 16.61
C ASP A 852 18.83 23.28 18.11
N VAL A 853 17.64 22.80 18.51
CA VAL A 853 17.12 22.92 19.88
C VAL A 853 17.24 21.62 20.69
N PHE A 854 17.02 20.45 20.07
CA PHE A 854 16.97 19.13 20.71
C PHE A 854 18.10 18.17 20.30
N GLY A 855 18.79 18.43 19.18
CA GLY A 855 20.04 17.74 18.77
C GLY A 855 19.85 16.42 18.02
N GLU A 856 19.01 15.51 18.51
CA GLU A 856 18.80 14.16 17.96
C GLU A 856 17.30 13.94 17.68
N ASN A 857 16.95 13.36 16.53
CA ASN A 857 15.57 13.03 16.13
C ASN A 857 15.20 11.53 16.29
N ARG A 858 16.19 10.68 16.56
CA ARG A 858 16.06 9.22 16.67
C ARG A 858 16.89 8.71 17.84
N TYR A 859 16.50 7.59 18.44
CA TYR A 859 17.24 6.99 19.55
C TYR A 859 17.17 5.46 19.51
N SER A 860 18.28 4.79 19.81
CA SER A 860 18.32 3.35 20.11
C SER A 860 19.03 3.14 21.44
N PHE A 861 18.34 2.55 22.44
CA PHE A 861 18.90 2.35 23.78
C PHE A 861 18.28 1.19 24.55
N ASP A 862 19.06 0.58 25.45
CA ASP A 862 18.62 -0.55 26.28
C ASP A 862 18.31 -0.10 27.72
N HIS A 863 17.06 -0.26 28.17
CA HIS A 863 16.63 -0.01 29.55
C HIS A 863 16.15 -1.30 30.22
N LYS A 864 16.85 -1.74 31.28
CA LYS A 864 16.53 -2.91 32.11
C LYS A 864 16.24 -4.23 31.36
N GLY A 865 16.80 -4.39 30.16
CA GLY A 865 16.60 -5.56 29.31
C GLY A 865 15.46 -5.42 28.29
N THR A 866 14.86 -4.24 28.16
CA THR A 866 14.01 -3.87 27.02
C THR A 866 14.78 -2.90 26.13
N ARG A 867 14.83 -3.16 24.82
CA ARG A 867 15.39 -2.22 23.84
C ARG A 867 14.32 -1.24 23.37
N PHE A 868 14.69 0.02 23.26
CA PHE A 868 13.87 1.11 22.74
C PHE A 868 14.44 1.55 21.41
N VAL A 869 13.60 1.63 20.38
CA VAL A 869 13.96 2.21 19.07
C VAL A 869 12.93 3.29 18.72
N LEU A 870 13.40 4.53 18.60
CA LEU A 870 12.59 5.72 18.36
C LEU A 870 12.87 6.24 16.96
N LEU A 871 11.85 6.18 16.09
CA LEU A 871 11.94 6.40 14.64
C LEU A 871 11.31 7.73 14.22
N ASP A 872 11.94 8.40 13.26
CA ASP A 872 11.45 9.63 12.65
C ASP A 872 10.42 9.30 11.56
N SER A 873 9.17 9.70 11.78
CA SER A 873 8.09 9.59 10.79
C SER A 873 7.55 10.95 10.36
N SER A 874 8.29 12.04 10.58
CA SER A 874 7.82 13.42 10.39
C SER A 874 7.26 13.75 9.00
N THR A 875 7.67 13.04 7.94
CA THR A 875 7.11 13.18 6.58
C THR A 875 5.87 12.32 6.31
N GLY A 876 5.41 11.53 7.28
CA GLY A 876 4.36 10.50 7.09
C GLY A 876 4.86 9.18 6.52
N SER A 877 6.19 8.97 6.46
CA SER A 877 6.84 7.72 6.02
C SER A 877 8.30 7.69 6.50
N PHE A 878 8.78 6.55 7.02
CA PHE A 878 10.14 6.41 7.54
C PHE A 878 11.20 6.63 6.44
N ARG A 879 11.01 6.03 5.26
CA ARG A 879 11.89 6.18 4.08
C ARG A 879 12.07 7.63 3.64
N THR A 880 11.03 8.46 3.76
CA THR A 880 11.08 9.86 3.29
C THR A 880 11.52 10.86 4.36
N SER A 881 11.46 10.50 5.65
CA SER A 881 12.20 11.18 6.72
C SER A 881 13.70 10.90 6.58
N ASP A 882 14.09 9.63 6.71
CA ASP A 882 15.45 9.13 6.43
C ASP A 882 15.40 7.59 6.35
N PHE A 883 15.82 7.02 5.22
CA PHE A 883 15.76 5.57 4.96
C PHE A 883 16.70 4.76 5.87
N ASP A 884 17.84 5.33 6.30
CA ASP A 884 18.87 4.58 7.03
C ASP A 884 18.33 4.00 8.35
N GLN A 885 17.29 4.61 8.95
CA GLN A 885 16.65 4.09 10.18
C GLN A 885 15.96 2.72 10.00
N LEU A 886 15.55 2.36 8.79
CA LEU A 886 14.94 1.04 8.54
C LEU A 886 16.01 -0.05 8.52
N ILE A 887 17.21 0.27 8.05
CA ILE A 887 18.38 -0.60 8.16
C ILE A 887 18.79 -0.73 9.63
N GLU A 888 18.95 0.40 10.34
CA GLU A 888 19.27 0.42 11.78
C GLU A 888 18.21 -0.32 12.63
N LEU A 889 16.93 -0.26 12.26
CA LEU A 889 15.85 -1.01 12.90
C LEU A 889 16.00 -2.51 12.68
N LYS A 890 16.19 -2.98 11.44
CA LYS A 890 16.33 -4.43 11.16
C LYS A 890 17.58 -5.00 11.83
N GLU A 891 18.70 -4.26 11.85
CA GLU A 891 19.88 -4.62 12.64
C GLU A 891 19.57 -4.65 14.15
N SER A 892 18.90 -3.63 14.68
CA SER A 892 18.54 -3.53 16.10
C SER A 892 17.63 -4.67 16.55
N LEU A 893 16.70 -5.12 15.70
CA LEU A 893 15.83 -6.28 15.93
C LEU A 893 16.60 -7.60 15.86
N ASN A 894 17.48 -7.78 14.86
CA ASN A 894 18.30 -9.00 14.71
C ASN A 894 19.27 -9.19 15.89
N ASP A 895 19.92 -8.12 16.35
CA ASP A 895 20.75 -8.15 17.57
C ASP A 895 19.88 -8.39 18.81
N ALA A 896 18.77 -7.66 18.97
CA ALA A 896 17.86 -7.83 20.09
C ALA A 896 17.24 -9.24 20.16
N ALA A 897 17.06 -9.93 19.03
CA ALA A 897 16.55 -11.30 18.99
C ALA A 897 17.59 -12.29 19.57
N THR A 898 18.88 -12.09 19.26
CA THR A 898 19.95 -13.01 19.64
C THR A 898 20.62 -12.69 20.98
N ASP A 899 20.63 -11.43 21.45
CA ASP A 899 21.23 -11.07 22.75
C ASP A 899 20.43 -11.66 23.93
N PRO A 900 21.04 -12.50 24.80
CA PRO A 900 20.39 -12.99 26.02
C PRO A 900 20.14 -11.92 27.10
N LEU A 901 20.68 -10.70 26.98
CA LEU A 901 20.37 -9.58 27.88
C LEU A 901 19.06 -8.88 27.49
N ILE A 902 18.75 -8.81 26.20
CA ILE A 902 17.50 -8.21 25.69
C ILE A 902 16.35 -9.23 25.76
N LYS A 903 15.21 -8.76 26.27
CA LYS A 903 14.04 -9.54 26.67
C LYS A 903 12.77 -9.10 25.96
N ASN A 904 12.65 -7.81 25.67
CA ASN A 904 11.56 -7.21 24.90
C ASN A 904 12.11 -6.08 24.01
N VAL A 905 11.34 -5.63 23.03
CA VAL A 905 11.56 -4.43 22.23
C VAL A 905 10.31 -3.53 22.30
N VAL A 906 10.53 -2.22 22.37
CA VAL A 906 9.52 -1.18 22.19
C VAL A 906 9.96 -0.32 21.00
N VAL A 907 9.12 -0.20 19.97
CA VAL A 907 9.35 0.70 18.84
C VAL A 907 8.37 1.87 18.92
N PHE A 908 8.87 3.07 18.66
CA PHE A 908 8.09 4.29 18.57
C PHE A 908 8.20 4.91 17.18
N GLY A 909 7.09 5.45 16.71
CA GLY A 909 7.03 6.42 15.63
C GLY A 909 5.72 7.20 15.75
N HIS A 910 5.75 8.50 15.48
CA HIS A 910 4.58 9.37 15.68
C HIS A 910 3.34 8.88 14.91
N HIS A 911 3.49 8.53 13.62
CA HIS A 911 2.38 8.01 12.81
C HIS A 911 2.11 6.52 13.12
N PRO A 912 0.85 6.10 13.38
CA PRO A 912 0.48 4.69 13.46
C PRO A 912 0.76 3.89 12.19
N THR A 913 1.02 2.59 12.32
CA THR A 913 0.89 1.67 11.16
C THR A 913 -0.57 1.52 10.75
N ARG A 914 -1.52 1.59 11.70
CA ARG A 914 -2.96 1.46 11.50
C ARG A 914 -3.73 2.53 12.26
N ASP A 915 -4.55 3.29 11.54
CA ASP A 915 -5.42 4.31 12.12
C ASP A 915 -6.64 3.63 12.79
N PRO A 916 -6.94 3.86 14.09
CA PRO A 916 -8.13 3.32 14.73
C PRO A 916 -9.44 3.97 14.24
N LEU A 917 -9.36 5.01 13.39
CA LEU A 917 -10.51 5.68 12.81
C LEU A 917 -10.82 5.14 11.39
N PRO A 918 -12.11 4.95 11.02
CA PRO A 918 -12.49 4.46 9.69
C PRO A 918 -11.96 5.29 8.52
N THR A 919 -11.60 6.55 8.76
CA THR A 919 -11.05 7.49 7.78
C THR A 919 -9.66 7.13 7.27
N ASN A 920 -8.86 6.38 8.04
CA ASN A 920 -7.52 5.94 7.64
C ASN A 920 -6.56 7.08 7.26
N ASN A 921 -6.80 8.29 7.79
CA ASN A 921 -6.09 9.52 7.42
C ASN A 921 -4.81 9.75 8.22
N SER A 922 -4.67 9.11 9.39
CA SER A 922 -3.61 9.40 10.37
C SER A 922 -2.48 8.37 10.42
N GLN A 923 -2.52 7.35 9.57
CA GLN A 923 -1.49 6.30 9.50
C GLN A 923 -0.36 6.61 8.51
N LEU A 924 0.72 5.83 8.59
CA LEU A 924 1.82 5.82 7.61
C LEU A 924 1.27 5.75 6.18
N SER A 925 1.74 6.69 5.36
CA SER A 925 1.24 6.95 4.00
C SER A 925 1.62 5.87 2.98
N ASP A 926 2.72 5.17 3.21
CA ASP A 926 3.13 3.98 2.47
C ASP A 926 2.65 2.72 3.22
N ARG A 927 1.67 2.02 2.64
CA ARG A 927 1.06 0.84 3.28
C ARG A 927 1.96 -0.39 3.25
N LYS A 928 2.86 -0.49 2.26
CA LYS A 928 3.86 -1.56 2.21
C LYS A 928 4.96 -1.31 3.25
N GLU A 929 5.33 -0.05 3.50
CA GLU A 929 6.25 0.33 4.60
C GLU A 929 5.66 -0.01 5.98
N ALA A 930 4.37 0.29 6.20
CA ALA A 930 3.67 -0.11 7.43
C ALA A 930 3.65 -1.64 7.61
N LYS A 931 3.33 -2.38 6.54
CA LYS A 931 3.32 -3.84 6.51
C LYS A 931 4.71 -4.46 6.71
N LEU A 932 5.77 -3.84 6.21
CA LEU A 932 7.16 -4.25 6.42
C LEU A 932 7.54 -4.19 7.92
N LEU A 933 7.16 -3.10 8.60
CA LEU A 933 7.33 -2.97 10.06
C LEU A 933 6.50 -4.01 10.83
N GLU A 934 5.26 -4.27 10.40
CA GLU A 934 4.39 -5.28 11.00
C GLU A 934 4.98 -6.70 10.88
N ASN A 935 5.47 -7.06 9.69
CA ASN A 935 6.14 -8.34 9.45
C ASN A 935 7.44 -8.45 10.27
N TRP A 936 8.28 -7.41 10.32
CA TRP A 936 9.54 -7.45 11.07
C TRP A 936 9.38 -7.59 12.59
N LEU A 937 8.36 -6.97 13.19
CA LEU A 937 8.07 -7.14 14.62
C LEU A 937 7.47 -8.52 14.93
N THR A 938 6.71 -9.08 13.98
CA THR A 938 6.21 -10.46 14.03
C THR A 938 7.37 -11.47 13.95
N GLU A 939 8.20 -11.37 12.91
CA GLU A 939 9.45 -12.16 12.75
C GLU A 939 10.31 -12.10 14.01
N PHE A 940 10.52 -10.89 14.56
CA PHE A 940 11.30 -10.71 15.79
C PHE A 940 10.72 -11.52 16.96
N ARG A 941 9.41 -11.45 17.19
CA ARG A 941 8.73 -12.14 18.29
C ARG A 941 8.87 -13.66 18.15
N GLU A 942 8.71 -14.18 16.93
CA GLU A 942 8.82 -15.61 16.62
C GLU A 942 10.26 -16.13 16.68
N ALA A 943 11.18 -15.51 15.93
CA ALA A 943 12.58 -15.94 15.81
C ALA A 943 13.37 -15.78 17.12
N SER A 944 12.98 -14.85 18.00
CA SER A 944 13.60 -14.65 19.32
C SER A 944 13.20 -15.69 20.38
N ASN A 945 12.36 -16.68 20.02
CA ASN A 945 11.67 -17.57 20.97
C ASN A 945 10.86 -16.76 22.00
N GLY A 946 10.10 -15.78 21.53
CA GLY A 946 9.10 -15.09 22.32
C GLY A 946 9.61 -14.01 23.27
N LYS A 947 10.37 -13.06 22.73
CA LYS A 947 10.58 -11.75 23.35
C LYS A 947 9.36 -10.85 23.10
N GLY A 948 9.03 -9.99 24.06
CA GLY A 948 7.95 -9.03 23.90
C GLY A 948 8.24 -8.01 22.79
N ALA A 949 7.23 -7.61 22.03
CA ALA A 949 7.29 -6.52 21.05
C ALA A 949 6.04 -5.64 21.22
N ILE A 950 6.16 -4.35 20.92
CA ILE A 950 5.05 -3.39 20.85
C ILE A 950 5.47 -2.20 19.97
N TYR A 951 4.52 -1.66 19.20
CA TYR A 951 4.66 -0.36 18.53
C TYR A 951 3.78 0.69 19.21
N ILE A 952 4.29 1.92 19.40
CA ILE A 952 3.59 3.02 20.09
C ILE A 952 3.62 4.29 19.24
N SER A 953 2.43 4.86 18.99
CA SER A 953 2.21 6.02 18.10
C SER A 953 1.22 7.05 18.68
N GLY A 954 1.11 8.22 18.03
CA GLY A 954 0.16 9.30 18.36
C GLY A 954 -0.67 9.68 17.12
N HIS A 955 -0.75 10.97 16.81
CA HIS A 955 -1.23 11.57 15.54
C HIS A 955 -2.74 11.42 15.22
N ALA A 956 -3.35 10.26 15.44
CA ALA A 956 -4.79 10.05 15.19
C ALA A 956 -5.70 10.69 16.26
N HIS A 957 -5.11 11.24 17.34
CA HIS A 957 -5.78 11.78 18.53
C HIS A 957 -6.91 10.90 19.07
N ASN A 958 -6.82 9.58 18.89
CA ASN A 958 -7.83 8.63 19.30
C ASN A 958 -7.14 7.40 19.89
N ILE A 959 -7.44 7.10 21.15
CA ILE A 959 -6.77 6.03 21.88
C ILE A 959 -7.27 4.68 21.35
N GLY A 960 -6.35 3.85 20.89
CA GLY A 960 -6.66 2.53 20.33
C GLY A 960 -5.53 1.55 20.61
N LEU A 961 -5.88 0.28 20.73
CA LEU A 961 -4.92 -0.82 20.78
C LEU A 961 -5.46 -1.95 19.91
N GLU A 962 -4.71 -2.31 18.88
CA GLU A 962 -4.94 -3.51 18.07
C GLU A 962 -3.77 -4.48 18.24
N ARG A 963 -4.03 -5.78 18.14
CA ARG A 963 -2.98 -6.77 17.88
C ARG A 963 -2.97 -7.14 16.41
N VAL A 964 -1.80 -7.09 15.80
CA VAL A 964 -1.54 -7.54 14.43
C VAL A 964 -0.52 -8.66 14.54
N GLU A 965 -0.89 -9.87 14.13
CA GLU A 965 0.02 -11.01 14.04
C GLU A 965 0.78 -11.32 15.36
N GLY A 966 0.09 -11.16 16.49
CA GLY A 966 0.65 -11.38 17.82
C GLY A 966 1.42 -10.20 18.43
N VAL A 967 1.58 -9.10 17.71
CA VAL A 967 2.24 -7.87 18.20
C VAL A 967 1.18 -6.78 18.47
N PRO A 968 1.15 -6.17 19.67
CA PRO A 968 0.31 -5.01 19.95
C PRO A 968 0.83 -3.72 19.29
N TYR A 969 -0.11 -2.95 18.74
CA TYR A 969 0.06 -1.61 18.18
C TYR A 969 -0.86 -0.67 18.96
N MET A 970 -0.29 0.32 19.66
CA MET A 970 -1.05 1.25 20.50
C MET A 970 -0.93 2.69 20.02
N VAL A 971 -2.08 3.31 19.78
CA VAL A 971 -2.20 4.76 19.61
C VAL A 971 -2.49 5.38 20.97
N THR A 972 -1.61 6.29 21.39
CA THR A 972 -1.71 7.04 22.63
C THR A 972 -2.46 8.36 22.43
N GLY A 973 -3.25 8.76 23.43
CA GLY A 973 -4.15 9.91 23.32
C GLY A 973 -3.43 11.25 23.23
N SER A 974 -4.11 12.25 22.67
CA SER A 974 -3.59 13.61 22.61
C SER A 974 -3.64 14.29 23.99
N ALA A 975 -2.58 15.01 24.33
CA ALA A 975 -2.51 15.82 25.55
C ALA A 975 -2.76 17.33 25.32
N GLY A 976 -3.18 17.74 24.12
CA GLY A 976 -3.52 19.14 23.84
C GLY A 976 -4.44 19.38 22.63
N LYS A 977 -4.16 18.79 21.46
CA LYS A 977 -5.00 18.97 20.27
C LYS A 977 -6.30 18.15 20.37
N ALA A 978 -7.39 18.68 19.80
CA ALA A 978 -8.71 18.08 19.93
C ALA A 978 -8.77 16.65 19.35
N PRO A 979 -9.38 15.68 20.06
CA PRO A 979 -9.61 14.33 19.55
C PRO A 979 -10.39 14.30 18.23
N TYR A 980 -10.07 13.32 17.38
CA TYR A 980 -10.72 13.13 16.09
C TYR A 980 -11.84 12.08 16.12
N GLY A 981 -11.74 11.07 17.00
CA GLY A 981 -12.77 10.05 17.16
C GLY A 981 -13.87 10.43 18.16
N SER A 982 -14.85 9.54 18.32
CA SER A 982 -15.95 9.76 19.26
C SER A 982 -15.51 9.56 20.72
N PRO A 983 -16.07 10.30 21.69
CA PRO A 983 -15.69 10.20 23.10
C PRO A 983 -15.77 8.77 23.67
N GLY A 984 -16.74 7.97 23.20
CA GLY A 984 -16.91 6.57 23.61
C GLY A 984 -15.97 5.56 22.95
N ASN A 985 -15.12 5.96 22.00
CA ASN A 985 -14.21 5.08 21.27
C ASN A 985 -12.74 5.58 21.30
N GLY A 986 -12.32 6.17 22.43
CA GLY A 986 -10.96 6.68 22.62
C GLY A 986 -10.75 8.16 22.26
N GLY A 987 -11.80 8.88 21.87
CA GLY A 987 -11.77 10.30 21.51
C GLY A 987 -11.77 11.25 22.70
N PHE A 988 -10.80 11.15 23.60
CA PHE A 988 -10.64 12.00 24.79
C PHE A 988 -9.17 12.35 25.08
N TYR A 989 -8.93 13.43 25.82
CA TYR A 989 -7.57 13.90 26.11
C TYR A 989 -6.90 13.03 27.20
N ALA A 990 -5.69 12.55 26.95
CA ALA A 990 -4.97 11.68 27.87
C ALA A 990 -3.45 11.75 27.71
N TRP A 991 -2.76 11.17 28.68
CA TRP A 991 -1.38 10.69 28.55
C TRP A 991 -1.33 9.21 28.99
N THR A 992 -0.25 8.48 28.71
CA THR A 992 -0.18 7.03 29.01
C THR A 992 1.03 6.69 29.86
N MET A 993 0.82 5.94 30.95
CA MET A 993 1.88 5.33 31.75
C MET A 993 2.03 3.86 31.35
N PHE A 994 3.25 3.40 31.07
CA PHE A 994 3.54 2.00 30.77
C PHE A 994 4.31 1.34 31.90
N GLY A 995 3.97 0.08 32.20
CA GLY A 995 4.57 -0.74 33.24
C GLY A 995 5.14 -2.06 32.70
N VAL A 996 6.46 -2.20 32.70
CA VAL A 996 7.17 -3.35 32.09
C VAL A 996 7.69 -4.32 33.15
N ASP A 997 7.40 -5.62 32.94
CA ASP A 997 8.15 -6.73 33.54
C ASP A 997 9.24 -7.17 32.53
N PRO A 998 10.54 -7.05 32.86
CA PRO A 998 11.62 -7.51 31.99
C PRO A 998 11.79 -9.04 32.01
N THR A 999 10.96 -9.79 32.74
CA THR A 999 10.93 -11.25 32.71
C THR A 999 10.25 -11.72 31.42
N PRO A 1000 10.95 -12.43 30.51
CA PRO A 1000 10.31 -13.00 29.33
C PRO A 1000 9.20 -13.98 29.73
N ILE A 1001 8.14 -14.03 28.92
CA ILE A 1001 7.05 -14.99 29.07
C ILE A 1001 7.01 -15.88 27.82
N PRO A 1002 7.91 -16.88 27.66
CA PRO A 1002 7.98 -17.68 26.44
C PRO A 1002 6.66 -18.41 26.13
N GLU A 1003 5.88 -18.72 27.16
CA GLU A 1003 4.55 -19.35 27.05
C GLU A 1003 3.49 -18.49 26.32
N HIS A 1004 3.81 -17.24 25.97
CA HIS A 1004 2.90 -16.27 25.33
C HIS A 1004 3.33 -15.78 23.95
N ALA A 1005 4.55 -16.11 23.51
CA ALA A 1005 5.16 -15.45 22.36
C ALA A 1005 5.83 -16.44 21.39
N PHE A 1006 5.25 -17.63 21.31
CA PHE A 1006 5.36 -18.47 20.12
C PHE A 1006 4.52 -17.89 18.98
N GLY A 1007 4.86 -18.24 17.74
CA GLY A 1007 4.04 -17.95 16.56
C GLY A 1007 2.66 -18.63 16.57
N PRO A 1008 1.86 -18.48 15.50
CA PRO A 1008 0.46 -18.92 15.45
C PRO A 1008 0.30 -20.41 15.78
N ASP A 1009 1.27 -21.24 15.41
CA ASP A 1009 1.33 -22.67 15.70
C ASP A 1009 1.28 -23.05 17.20
N GLN A 1010 1.63 -22.14 18.12
CA GLN A 1010 1.63 -22.43 19.55
C GLN A 1010 1.02 -21.31 20.43
N ALA A 1011 0.49 -20.23 19.84
CA ALA A 1011 -0.25 -19.17 20.54
C ALA A 1011 -1.41 -19.72 21.42
N ALA A 1012 -2.01 -20.83 20.99
CA ALA A 1012 -3.09 -21.53 21.70
C ALA A 1012 -2.61 -22.62 22.69
N ALA A 1013 -1.31 -22.79 22.91
CA ALA A 1013 -0.79 -23.77 23.86
C ALA A 1013 -1.26 -23.48 25.32
N PRO A 1014 -1.42 -24.51 26.18
CA PRO A 1014 -1.79 -24.32 27.59
C PRO A 1014 -0.70 -23.62 28.44
N SER A 1015 -0.63 -22.30 28.32
CA SER A 1015 0.22 -21.40 29.11
C SER A 1015 -0.21 -21.33 30.57
N ASN A 1016 0.75 -21.34 31.50
CA ASN A 1016 0.56 -21.04 32.92
C ASN A 1016 0.50 -19.53 33.18
N ALA A 1017 1.05 -18.73 32.26
CA ALA A 1017 1.02 -17.28 32.30
C ALA A 1017 -0.26 -16.67 31.68
N ARG A 1018 -1.19 -17.47 31.14
CA ARG A 1018 -2.42 -17.04 30.44
C ARG A 1018 -3.09 -15.82 31.10
N GLY A 1019 -3.03 -14.67 30.42
CA GLY A 1019 -3.60 -13.40 30.88
C GLY A 1019 -2.63 -12.48 31.65
N LYS A 1020 -1.32 -12.77 31.65
CA LYS A 1020 -0.26 -11.88 32.14
C LYS A 1020 0.59 -11.39 30.99
N GLU A 1021 0.56 -10.09 30.75
CA GLU A 1021 1.36 -9.43 29.73
C GLU A 1021 2.72 -8.96 30.26
N TRP A 1022 3.72 -8.91 29.39
CA TRP A 1022 5.06 -8.39 29.71
C TRP A 1022 5.05 -6.86 29.89
N ILE A 1023 4.09 -6.18 29.25
CA ILE A 1023 3.81 -4.74 29.37
C ILE A 1023 2.36 -4.52 29.81
N GLN A 1024 2.13 -3.45 30.56
CA GLN A 1024 0.80 -2.94 30.90
C GLN A 1024 0.76 -1.44 30.60
N ALA A 1025 -0.42 -0.90 30.33
CA ALA A 1025 -0.68 0.51 30.11
C ALA A 1025 -1.77 1.01 31.07
N GLU A 1026 -1.56 2.16 31.71
CA GLU A 1026 -2.60 2.97 32.32
C GLU A 1026 -2.83 4.20 31.44
N VAL A 1027 -4.00 4.25 30.78
CA VAL A 1027 -4.45 5.41 30.00
C VAL A 1027 -5.06 6.42 30.99
N LYS A 1028 -4.39 7.57 31.17
CA LYS A 1028 -4.68 8.57 32.20
C LYS A 1028 -5.41 9.78 31.56
N PRO A 1029 -6.75 9.91 31.70
CA PRO A 1029 -7.46 11.03 31.10
C PRO A 1029 -7.20 12.32 31.89
N ILE A 1030 -7.10 13.46 31.20
CA ILE A 1030 -6.91 14.78 31.84
C ILE A 1030 -8.31 15.29 32.24
N LEU A 1031 -8.65 15.24 33.53
CA LEU A 1031 -10.03 15.41 34.02
C LEU A 1031 -10.22 16.72 34.80
N GLU A 1032 -11.33 17.42 34.54
CA GLU A 1032 -11.82 18.51 35.39
C GLU A 1032 -12.72 18.00 36.53
N SER A 1033 -13.43 16.89 36.32
CA SER A 1033 -14.26 16.20 37.33
C SER A 1033 -14.83 14.87 36.80
N ILE A 1034 -15.52 14.11 37.66
CA ILE A 1034 -16.24 12.86 37.33
C ILE A 1034 -17.68 12.93 37.85
N THR A 1035 -18.64 12.45 37.06
CA THR A 1035 -20.03 12.16 37.49
C THR A 1035 -20.31 10.66 37.42
N ILE A 1036 -21.06 10.10 38.38
CA ILE A 1036 -21.63 8.74 38.31
C ILE A 1036 -23.10 8.85 37.93
N ASP A 1037 -23.56 8.03 36.98
CA ASP A 1037 -24.99 7.79 36.78
C ASP A 1037 -25.37 6.46 37.46
N ALA A 1038 -26.10 6.58 38.57
CA ALA A 1038 -26.61 5.45 39.34
C ALA A 1038 -27.86 5.87 40.14
N PRO A 1039 -28.84 4.97 40.34
CA PRO A 1039 -30.03 5.29 41.11
C PRO A 1039 -29.73 5.36 42.62
N GLU A 1040 -30.32 6.33 43.32
CA GLU A 1040 -30.24 6.45 44.79
C GLU A 1040 -30.83 5.22 45.54
N HIS A 1041 -31.70 4.46 44.89
CA HIS A 1041 -32.47 3.35 45.46
C HIS A 1041 -32.53 2.15 44.51
N LEU A 1042 -32.48 0.92 45.06
CA LEU A 1042 -32.62 -0.35 44.35
C LEU A 1042 -33.46 -1.37 45.15
N THR A 1043 -34.16 -2.26 44.46
CA THR A 1043 -34.90 -3.36 45.07
C THR A 1043 -34.03 -4.61 45.18
N VAL A 1044 -34.17 -5.41 46.25
CA VAL A 1044 -33.51 -6.74 46.28
C VAL A 1044 -33.95 -7.63 45.10
N GLY A 1045 -32.98 -8.04 44.28
CA GLY A 1045 -33.19 -8.84 43.07
C GLY A 1045 -33.19 -8.03 41.76
N GLU A 1046 -33.05 -6.71 41.84
CA GLU A 1046 -32.94 -5.80 40.69
C GLU A 1046 -31.51 -5.77 40.14
N THR A 1047 -31.37 -5.66 38.81
CA THR A 1047 -30.12 -5.30 38.14
C THR A 1047 -30.37 -4.00 37.39
N VAL A 1048 -29.47 -3.04 37.52
CA VAL A 1048 -29.44 -1.81 36.72
C VAL A 1048 -28.07 -1.65 36.07
N GLU A 1049 -28.01 -0.84 35.03
CA GLU A 1049 -26.76 -0.29 34.53
C GLU A 1049 -26.33 0.88 35.43
N VAL A 1050 -25.04 0.99 35.70
CA VAL A 1050 -24.37 2.08 36.41
C VAL A 1050 -23.14 2.45 35.62
N SER A 1051 -23.02 3.72 35.25
CA SER A 1051 -21.93 4.24 34.42
C SER A 1051 -21.28 5.44 35.09
N ALA A 1052 -20.19 5.94 34.49
CA ALA A 1052 -19.55 7.16 34.92
C ALA A 1052 -19.09 7.97 33.70
N VAL A 1053 -19.09 9.30 33.85
CA VAL A 1053 -18.72 10.25 32.82
C VAL A 1053 -17.55 11.10 33.33
N GLY A 1054 -16.48 11.15 32.55
CA GLY A 1054 -15.35 12.04 32.76
C GLY A 1054 -15.60 13.35 32.04
N HIS A 1055 -15.36 14.47 32.72
CA HIS A 1055 -15.54 15.82 32.17
C HIS A 1055 -14.17 16.44 31.88
N GLN A 1056 -13.98 16.98 30.67
CA GLN A 1056 -12.72 17.59 30.24
C GLN A 1056 -12.90 19.01 29.68
N ALA A 1057 -11.83 19.78 29.75
CA ALA A 1057 -11.78 21.18 29.32
C ALA A 1057 -12.28 21.35 27.88
N GLY A 1058 -13.21 22.30 27.70
CA GLY A 1058 -13.93 22.50 26.43
C GLY A 1058 -15.34 21.90 26.40
N ASN A 1059 -15.80 21.30 27.50
CA ASN A 1059 -17.05 20.51 27.60
C ASN A 1059 -17.00 19.22 26.76
N LEU A 1060 -15.86 18.52 26.80
CA LEU A 1060 -15.75 17.17 26.26
C LEU A 1060 -16.12 16.19 27.38
N ASP A 1061 -17.31 15.61 27.27
CA ASP A 1061 -17.81 14.58 28.18
C ASP A 1061 -17.63 13.20 27.52
N PHE A 1062 -17.06 12.23 28.24
CA PHE A 1062 -16.79 10.89 27.73
C PHE A 1062 -17.08 9.79 28.77
N PRO A 1063 -17.47 8.56 28.38
CA PRO A 1063 -17.70 7.48 29.32
C PRO A 1063 -16.37 7.00 29.92
N LEU A 1064 -16.34 6.83 31.24
CA LEU A 1064 -15.21 6.27 31.98
C LEU A 1064 -15.24 4.74 31.93
N SER A 1065 -14.94 4.24 30.74
CA SER A 1065 -14.77 2.84 30.37
C SER A 1065 -13.50 2.67 29.51
N TYR A 1066 -13.17 1.43 29.14
CA TYR A 1066 -12.15 1.17 28.11
C TYR A 1066 -12.35 2.07 26.87
N PRO A 1067 -11.29 2.68 26.31
CA PRO A 1067 -9.87 2.47 26.64
C PRO A 1067 -9.32 3.30 27.81
N ALA A 1068 -10.11 4.11 28.52
CA ALA A 1068 -9.63 4.82 29.72
C ALA A 1068 -9.36 3.84 30.87
N SER A 1069 -8.28 4.02 31.63
CA SER A 1069 -8.00 3.20 32.81
C SER A 1069 -8.76 3.71 34.03
N VAL A 1070 -9.76 2.94 34.45
CA VAL A 1070 -10.73 3.34 35.50
C VAL A 1070 -10.81 2.26 36.58
N ILE A 1071 -10.87 2.69 37.84
CA ILE A 1071 -10.97 1.82 39.01
C ILE A 1071 -12.33 2.03 39.68
N TRP A 1072 -13.06 0.93 39.85
CA TRP A 1072 -14.34 0.86 40.54
C TRP A 1072 -14.17 0.15 41.89
N GLN A 1073 -14.40 0.88 42.97
CA GLN A 1073 -14.40 0.37 44.33
C GLN A 1073 -15.83 0.36 44.87
N GLY A 1074 -16.07 -0.41 45.93
CA GLY A 1074 -17.34 -0.38 46.66
C GLY A 1074 -17.13 -0.69 48.14
N SER A 1075 -18.18 -0.51 48.93
CA SER A 1075 -18.16 -0.82 50.37
C SER A 1075 -17.77 -2.27 50.66
N ASP A 1076 -17.37 -2.59 51.91
CA ASP A 1076 -16.95 -3.94 52.36
C ASP A 1076 -17.94 -5.09 52.00
N ASP A 1077 -19.21 -4.73 51.77
CA ASP A 1077 -20.30 -5.61 51.38
C ASP A 1077 -20.75 -5.48 49.91
N VAL A 1078 -20.02 -4.77 49.04
CA VAL A 1078 -20.11 -4.87 47.57
C VAL A 1078 -18.98 -5.76 47.04
N PHE A 1079 -19.24 -6.50 45.96
CA PHE A 1079 -18.18 -7.12 45.15
C PHE A 1079 -18.12 -6.43 43.79
N VAL A 1080 -17.02 -5.74 43.50
CA VAL A 1080 -16.69 -5.33 42.14
C VAL A 1080 -15.86 -6.43 41.48
N GLY A 1081 -16.22 -6.83 40.27
CA GLY A 1081 -15.46 -7.80 39.47
C GLY A 1081 -16.28 -8.46 38.38
N ALA A 1082 -15.62 -9.19 37.48
CA ALA A 1082 -16.24 -9.81 36.31
C ALA A 1082 -16.31 -11.35 36.38
N GLY A 1083 -17.06 -11.92 35.44
CA GLY A 1083 -17.04 -13.34 35.06
C GLY A 1083 -17.17 -14.34 36.22
N ASP A 1084 -16.29 -15.34 36.22
CA ASP A 1084 -16.34 -16.50 37.11
C ASP A 1084 -16.17 -16.12 38.61
N ALA A 1085 -15.51 -15.00 38.90
CA ALA A 1085 -15.40 -14.45 40.25
C ALA A 1085 -16.70 -13.76 40.70
N LEU A 1086 -17.32 -12.97 39.81
CA LEU A 1086 -18.64 -12.36 40.00
C LEU A 1086 -19.72 -13.42 40.24
N GLU A 1087 -19.73 -14.48 39.46
CA GLU A 1087 -20.69 -15.59 39.60
C GLU A 1087 -20.51 -16.39 40.89
N ARG A 1088 -19.30 -16.43 41.47
CA ARG A 1088 -19.07 -16.92 42.85
C ARG A 1088 -19.54 -15.91 43.89
N ALA A 1089 -19.31 -14.61 43.69
CA ALA A 1089 -19.73 -13.55 44.61
C ALA A 1089 -21.26 -13.51 44.77
N LYS A 1090 -22.02 -13.55 43.66
CA LYS A 1090 -23.50 -13.63 43.65
C LYS A 1090 -24.03 -14.77 44.53
N LYS A 1091 -23.36 -15.94 44.49
CA LYS A 1091 -23.78 -17.16 45.20
C LYS A 1091 -23.24 -17.27 46.64
N SER A 1092 -22.40 -16.34 47.07
CA SER A 1092 -21.67 -16.42 48.35
C SER A 1092 -22.48 -16.08 49.61
N ASN A 1093 -23.59 -15.33 49.47
CA ASN A 1093 -24.27 -14.64 50.58
C ASN A 1093 -23.37 -13.70 51.43
N LYS A 1094 -22.16 -13.34 50.97
CA LYS A 1094 -21.28 -12.37 51.65
C LYS A 1094 -21.72 -10.94 51.38
N TYR A 1095 -22.11 -10.64 50.14
CA TYR A 1095 -22.30 -9.28 49.61
C TYR A 1095 -23.78 -8.82 49.58
N ARG A 1096 -24.04 -7.52 49.61
CA ARG A 1096 -25.35 -6.87 49.40
C ARG A 1096 -25.63 -6.59 47.94
N ALA A 1097 -24.62 -6.22 47.17
CA ALA A 1097 -24.69 -6.10 45.73
C ALA A 1097 -23.41 -6.62 45.08
N VAL A 1098 -23.46 -6.79 43.77
CA VAL A 1098 -22.27 -7.04 42.95
C VAL A 1098 -22.30 -6.10 41.75
N TYR A 1099 -21.13 -5.63 41.32
CA TYR A 1099 -20.97 -4.72 40.19
C TYR A 1099 -20.00 -5.28 39.16
N ASN A 1100 -20.43 -5.38 37.90
CA ASN A 1100 -19.61 -5.83 36.79
C ASN A 1100 -19.03 -4.62 36.03
N PHE A 1101 -17.78 -4.27 36.32
CA PHE A 1101 -17.11 -3.13 35.69
C PHE A 1101 -16.91 -3.25 34.17
N LEU A 1102 -17.17 -4.42 33.57
CA LEU A 1102 -17.15 -4.62 32.11
C LEU A 1102 -18.50 -4.40 31.42
N THR A 1103 -19.63 -4.43 32.14
CA THR A 1103 -20.99 -4.28 31.56
C THR A 1103 -21.83 -3.20 32.24
N GLY A 1104 -21.27 -2.47 33.22
CA GLY A 1104 -22.02 -1.52 34.05
C GLY A 1104 -23.06 -2.17 34.98
N GLU A 1105 -23.24 -3.50 34.97
CA GLU A 1105 -24.34 -4.13 35.72
C GLU A 1105 -24.11 -4.14 37.24
N LEU A 1106 -24.94 -3.37 37.96
CA LEU A 1106 -25.10 -3.44 39.42
C LEU A 1106 -26.31 -4.33 39.77
N THR A 1107 -26.07 -5.53 40.31
CA THR A 1107 -27.12 -6.43 40.80
C THR A 1107 -27.27 -6.35 42.33
N ALA A 1108 -28.45 -5.97 42.80
CA ALA A 1108 -28.82 -5.95 44.21
C ALA A 1108 -29.22 -7.35 44.73
N LEU A 1109 -28.60 -7.81 45.81
CA LEU A 1109 -28.77 -9.14 46.41
C LEU A 1109 -29.43 -9.13 47.79
N ARG A 1110 -29.19 -8.10 48.62
CA ARG A 1110 -29.74 -7.96 49.98
C ARG A 1110 -29.81 -6.49 50.42
N SER A 1111 -30.86 -6.13 51.14
CA SER A 1111 -31.12 -4.74 51.56
C SER A 1111 -30.13 -4.16 52.58
N GLY A 1112 -30.05 -2.84 52.59
CA GLY A 1112 -29.06 -2.00 53.28
C GLY A 1112 -28.40 -1.01 52.32
N GLY A 1113 -27.76 0.03 52.87
CA GLY A 1113 -26.93 0.94 52.09
C GLY A 1113 -25.63 0.27 51.62
N ILE A 1114 -25.16 0.70 50.45
CA ILE A 1114 -23.84 0.41 49.87
C ILE A 1114 -23.26 1.72 49.31
N SER A 1115 -21.96 1.75 49.07
CA SER A 1115 -21.35 2.78 48.21
C SER A 1115 -20.64 2.16 47.01
N LEU A 1116 -20.61 2.91 45.91
CA LEU A 1116 -19.75 2.69 44.75
C LEU A 1116 -18.89 3.95 44.55
N LYS A 1117 -17.59 3.75 44.30
CA LYS A 1117 -16.62 4.81 44.11
C LYS A 1117 -15.86 4.60 42.80
N VAL A 1118 -15.78 5.64 41.99
CA VAL A 1118 -14.98 5.71 40.76
C VAL A 1118 -13.71 6.48 41.06
N ILE A 1119 -12.59 5.98 40.54
CA ILE A 1119 -11.29 6.67 40.54
C ILE A 1119 -10.73 6.58 39.12
N ALA A 1120 -10.37 7.72 38.53
CA ALA A 1120 -9.74 7.79 37.23
C ALA A 1120 -8.66 8.89 37.25
N ASN A 1121 -7.43 8.53 36.88
CA ASN A 1121 -6.26 9.39 37.04
C ASN A 1121 -6.16 9.95 38.49
N ASN A 1122 -6.30 11.27 38.69
CA ASN A 1122 -6.26 11.92 40.01
C ASN A 1122 -7.64 12.25 40.60
N GLU A 1123 -8.72 12.04 39.85
CA GLU A 1123 -10.09 12.39 40.28
C GLU A 1123 -10.83 11.18 40.87
N GLU A 1124 -11.65 11.43 41.90
CA GLU A 1124 -12.45 10.41 42.56
C GLU A 1124 -13.83 10.91 43.01
N VAL A 1125 -14.85 10.08 42.87
CA VAL A 1125 -16.24 10.36 43.26
C VAL A 1125 -16.92 9.11 43.83
N GLU A 1126 -17.74 9.28 44.86
CA GLU A 1126 -18.43 8.18 45.56
C GLU A 1126 -19.94 8.46 45.63
N GLN A 1127 -20.74 7.45 45.24
CA GLN A 1127 -22.19 7.46 45.25
C GLN A 1127 -22.73 6.43 46.25
N GLU A 1128 -23.60 6.88 47.16
CA GLU A 1128 -24.34 6.03 48.10
C GLU A 1128 -25.63 5.53 47.45
N ILE A 1129 -25.96 4.24 47.63
CA ILE A 1129 -27.14 3.59 47.05
C ILE A 1129 -27.85 2.79 48.14
N ILE A 1130 -29.16 2.96 48.30
CA ILE A 1130 -29.98 2.25 49.28
C ILE A 1130 -30.68 1.05 48.64
N ILE A 1131 -30.40 -0.16 49.11
CA ILE A 1131 -31.15 -1.36 48.70
C ILE A 1131 -32.29 -1.61 49.70
N ASP A 1132 -33.52 -1.71 49.22
CA ASP A 1132 -34.77 -1.91 49.99
C ASP A 1132 -35.23 -3.39 50.07
#